data_AF-A0A3D4LM78-F1
#
_entry.id   AF-A0A3D4LM78-F1
#
_cell.length_a   1.000
_cell.length_b   1.000
_cell.length_c   1.000
_cell.angle_alpha   90.00
_cell.angle_beta   90.00
_cell.angle_gamma   90.00
#
_symmetry.space_group_name_H-M   'P 1'
#
loop_
_entity.id
_entity.type
_entity.pdbx_description
1 polymer ?
#
loop_
_entity_poly.entity_id
_entity_poly.type
_entity_poly.pdbx_seq_one_letter_code
_entity_poly.pdbx_strand_id
1 'polypeptide(L)'
;GLNITFISKGQLKLNRLIKYWDSLRNVNSEYISKNELYRAQIKYLEDFNRRCSIDILDNKELDNAMDFMKFHMLQSTTQDIYGNIAAKGLTGEGYEGHYFWDTEIFLFPLWLYWDEERAKNLLLYRYNQLDAARSRALEMGHGKGACFPWRTISGIESSGFFPAGSAQYHINFDIAYTFIQWWLVNKDINFLAEYTMELLLETARTALEIGSFQNDGFHIHCVTGPDEYTAIVSDNYYTNKMAQYNLRWTVSLWKVLKAERPDSWAKLKKALNIDDYEIDNMEKAADEMFFIYDEKKGIIAQDSTFLTKAAWPEENNLRPLLLHYHPLTIYRYQILKQADTALALYLLSDEDEEVMKRTFYYYENINSHDSSLSPCICILMACRFKDGGLAYKYFMDSVYMDLKDLNHNTSDGLHMANMGGTLISVLSGFGGVRIKEDGLHIAPYVPKQFGRIRFKFTWRKTVLEILIDGEEVDIKKVSGPAAEVILKGKRMTVGQKAVLFDLDGVLTGTSDNHFYGWKRMCADIGLNLPEEFRDKVRGISRIDALNMILKHFDLNYSDEEKLLLMDKKNNYYKESIAAFTKDNIYPGVIELLEGIKKLGGKIGLVSVSKNAPQLLRSMDIEKYFDAIVAPSMLSRGKPYPDPFLAAAKMLSVEPSDCLGIEDAKAGIESIKRAGMKSVGIGNDDLREADAVFNTIQDASEYILKWLEGLKWQESI
;
A
#
# COMPACT_ATOMS: atom_id res chain seq x y z
N GLY A 1 -48.81 44.57 7.07
CA GLY A 1 -47.69 45.31 6.48
C GLY A 1 -46.41 44.57 6.80
N LEU A 2 -45.76 44.02 5.79
CA LEU A 2 -44.33 43.71 5.74
C LEU A 2 -44.04 43.36 4.27
N ASN A 3 -43.59 44.36 3.52
CA ASN A 3 -43.09 44.22 2.16
C ASN A 3 -41.74 43.50 2.25
N ILE A 4 -41.67 42.29 1.71
CA ILE A 4 -40.40 41.59 1.46
C ILE A 4 -40.02 41.89 0.02
N THR A 5 -39.06 42.79 -0.14
CA THR A 5 -38.42 43.12 -1.41
C THR A 5 -37.59 41.91 -1.86
N PHE A 6 -37.97 41.29 -2.98
CA PHE A 6 -37.14 40.27 -3.64
C PHE A 6 -35.84 40.92 -4.12
N ILE A 7 -34.73 40.62 -3.43
CA ILE A 7 -33.39 40.83 -4.00
C ILE A 7 -33.11 39.64 -4.91
N SER A 8 -33.00 39.89 -6.21
CA SER A 8 -32.67 38.91 -7.24
C SER A 8 -31.26 38.32 -7.00
N LYS A 9 -31.19 37.13 -6.40
CA LYS A 9 -29.94 36.36 -6.19
C LYS A 9 -29.23 35.91 -7.48
N GLY A 10 -29.78 36.20 -8.67
CA GLY A 10 -29.21 35.82 -9.97
C GLY A 10 -28.04 36.67 -10.46
N GLN A 11 -27.98 37.97 -10.12
CA GLN A 11 -26.97 38.88 -10.67
C GLN A 11 -25.62 38.85 -9.94
N LEU A 12 -25.59 38.46 -8.66
CA LEU A 12 -24.36 38.36 -7.87
C LEU A 12 -23.53 37.10 -8.17
N LYS A 13 -24.15 36.02 -8.67
CA LYS A 13 -23.43 34.81 -9.13
C LYS A 13 -22.86 34.97 -10.54
N LEU A 14 -23.57 35.65 -11.43
CA LEU A 14 -23.09 35.87 -12.81
C LEU A 14 -21.86 36.77 -12.84
N ASN A 15 -21.80 37.86 -12.05
CA ASN A 15 -20.62 38.72 -11.99
C ASN A 15 -19.40 38.06 -11.33
N ARG A 16 -19.59 37.07 -10.44
CA ARG A 16 -18.48 36.25 -9.90
C ARG A 16 -18.00 35.19 -10.90
N LEU A 17 -18.92 34.58 -11.64
CA LEU A 17 -18.60 33.67 -12.74
C LEU A 17 -17.93 34.39 -13.91
N ILE A 18 -18.40 35.60 -14.26
CA ILE A 18 -17.77 36.48 -15.26
C ILE A 18 -16.41 36.94 -14.76
N LYS A 19 -16.24 37.29 -13.48
CA LYS A 19 -14.90 37.59 -12.92
C LYS A 19 -13.97 36.36 -12.87
N TYR A 20 -14.50 35.15 -12.69
CA TYR A 20 -13.71 33.92 -12.74
C TYR A 20 -13.33 33.57 -14.19
N TRP A 21 -14.27 33.70 -15.12
CA TRP A 21 -14.02 33.58 -16.57
C TRP A 21 -13.08 34.66 -17.11
N ASP A 22 -13.20 35.90 -16.63
CA ASP A 22 -12.29 36.99 -16.94
C ASP A 22 -10.94 36.82 -16.24
N SER A 23 -10.88 36.13 -15.08
CA SER A 23 -9.62 35.74 -14.45
C SER A 23 -8.91 34.61 -15.19
N LEU A 24 -9.64 33.73 -15.87
CA LEU A 24 -9.10 32.75 -16.83
C LEU A 24 -8.66 33.42 -18.14
N ARG A 25 -9.22 34.60 -18.46
CA ARG A 25 -8.82 35.47 -19.57
C ARG A 25 -7.86 36.59 -19.16
N ASN A 26 -7.35 36.59 -17.92
CA ASN A 26 -6.40 37.60 -17.51
C ASN A 26 -5.17 37.52 -18.42
N VAL A 27 -5.01 38.61 -19.16
CA VAL A 27 -3.94 39.10 -20.02
C VAL A 27 -2.55 38.70 -19.52
N ASN A 28 -2.22 37.43 -19.72
CA ASN A 28 -0.90 36.78 -19.74
C ASN A 28 -1.04 35.28 -20.08
N SER A 29 -2.14 34.86 -20.73
CA SER A 29 -2.19 33.52 -21.32
C SER A 29 -1.22 33.51 -22.50
N GLU A 30 -0.01 32.99 -22.29
CA GLU A 30 0.88 32.64 -23.38
C GLU A 30 0.09 31.86 -24.42
N TYR A 31 0.27 32.19 -25.70
CA TYR A 31 -0.34 31.41 -26.77
C TYR A 31 0.21 29.98 -26.68
N ILE A 32 -0.61 29.04 -26.20
CA ILE A 32 -0.30 27.62 -26.21
C ILE A 32 -0.75 27.08 -27.56
N SER A 33 0.19 26.63 -28.37
CA SER A 33 -0.10 26.00 -29.66
C SER A 33 -0.84 24.67 -29.48
N LYS A 34 -1.59 24.27 -30.50
CA LYS A 34 -2.23 22.94 -30.56
C LYS A 34 -1.23 21.79 -30.29
N ASN A 35 0.00 21.94 -30.77
CA ASN A 35 1.06 20.95 -30.58
C ASN A 35 1.52 20.87 -29.12
N GLU A 36 1.57 22.00 -28.41
CA GLU A 36 1.89 22.01 -26.97
C GLU A 36 0.77 21.37 -26.15
N LEU A 37 -0.50 21.63 -26.48
CA LEU A 37 -1.64 20.93 -25.85
C LEU A 37 -1.58 19.41 -26.09
N TYR A 38 -1.27 18.97 -27.30
CA TYR A 38 -1.09 17.53 -27.56
C TYR A 38 0.10 16.93 -26.82
N ARG A 39 1.24 17.61 -26.76
CA ARG A 39 2.39 17.14 -25.96
C ARG A 39 2.06 17.05 -24.48
N ALA A 40 1.33 18.03 -23.94
CA ALA A 40 0.87 18.00 -22.56
C ALA A 40 -0.09 16.84 -22.30
N GLN A 41 -1.06 16.60 -23.21
CA GLN A 41 -1.99 15.48 -23.11
C GLN A 41 -1.30 14.12 -23.22
N ILE A 42 -0.35 13.96 -24.15
CA ILE A 42 0.43 12.73 -24.31
C ILE A 42 1.21 12.46 -23.03
N LYS A 43 1.94 13.46 -22.52
CA LYS A 43 2.70 13.33 -21.28
C LYS A 43 1.79 12.94 -20.10
N TYR A 44 0.61 13.57 -20.00
CA TYR A 44 -0.37 13.25 -18.96
C TYR A 44 -0.83 11.78 -19.01
N LEU A 45 -1.16 11.29 -20.22
CA LEU A 45 -1.59 9.90 -20.41
C LEU A 45 -0.44 8.90 -20.20
N GLU A 46 0.78 9.23 -20.62
CA GLU A 46 1.99 8.42 -20.35
C GLU A 46 2.25 8.33 -18.85
N ASP A 47 2.16 9.44 -18.12
CA ASP A 47 2.31 9.48 -16.67
C ASP A 47 1.21 8.70 -15.94
N PHE A 48 -0.04 8.77 -16.43
CA PHE A 48 -1.13 7.95 -15.91
C PHE A 48 -0.89 6.46 -16.16
N ASN A 49 -0.60 6.05 -17.40
CA ASN A 49 -0.37 4.64 -17.76
C ASN A 49 0.83 4.04 -17.01
N ARG A 50 1.88 4.84 -16.78
CA ARG A 50 3.06 4.40 -16.01
C ARG A 50 2.72 4.09 -14.54
N ARG A 51 1.80 4.83 -13.93
CA ARG A 51 1.37 4.64 -12.53
C ARG A 51 0.30 3.55 -12.38
N CYS A 52 -0.59 3.44 -13.36
CA CYS A 52 -1.81 2.63 -13.29
C CYS A 52 -1.71 1.36 -14.15
N SER A 53 -0.51 0.84 -14.38
CA SER A 53 -0.29 -0.31 -15.27
C SER A 53 -1.00 -1.55 -14.75
N ILE A 54 -1.72 -2.19 -15.67
CA ILE A 54 -2.32 -3.51 -15.58
C ILE A 54 -2.17 -4.06 -16.98
N ASP A 55 -1.35 -5.09 -17.11
CA ASP A 55 -0.95 -5.65 -18.39
C ASP A 55 -1.19 -7.17 -18.37
N ILE A 56 -1.77 -7.68 -19.44
CA ILE A 56 -2.00 -9.12 -19.67
C ILE A 56 -1.06 -9.55 -20.80
N LEU A 57 0.13 -10.04 -20.41
CA LEU A 57 1.29 -10.10 -21.29
C LEU A 57 1.14 -11.10 -22.45
N ASP A 58 0.35 -12.15 -22.24
CA ASP A 58 0.16 -13.24 -23.21
C ASP A 58 -1.14 -13.11 -24.01
N ASN A 59 -1.94 -12.06 -23.79
CA ASN A 59 -3.18 -11.83 -24.49
C ASN A 59 -3.39 -10.34 -24.83
N LYS A 60 -2.98 -9.95 -26.03
CA LYS A 60 -3.07 -8.57 -26.53
C LYS A 60 -4.50 -8.02 -26.56
N GLU A 61 -5.49 -8.87 -26.81
CA GLU A 61 -6.90 -8.41 -26.83
C GLU A 61 -7.36 -8.02 -25.43
N LEU A 62 -7.07 -8.86 -24.43
CA LEU A 62 -7.39 -8.56 -23.04
C LEU A 62 -6.55 -7.39 -22.50
N ASP A 63 -5.29 -7.28 -22.90
CA ASP A 63 -4.41 -6.15 -22.57
C ASP A 63 -5.01 -4.81 -23.06
N ASN A 64 -5.43 -4.76 -24.33
CA ASN A 64 -6.13 -3.60 -24.88
C ASN A 64 -7.46 -3.31 -24.15
N ALA A 65 -8.17 -4.33 -23.69
CA ALA A 65 -9.39 -4.15 -22.91
C ALA A 65 -9.10 -3.54 -21.53
N MET A 66 -7.98 -3.89 -20.89
CA MET A 66 -7.54 -3.22 -19.66
C MET A 66 -7.25 -1.74 -19.92
N ASP A 67 -6.57 -1.40 -21.02
CA ASP A 67 -6.32 -0.02 -21.43
C ASP A 67 -7.62 0.76 -21.70
N PHE A 68 -8.59 0.14 -22.37
CA PHE A 68 -9.92 0.73 -22.59
C PHE A 68 -10.61 1.08 -21.26
N MET A 69 -10.64 0.16 -20.31
CA MET A 69 -11.27 0.39 -19.00
C MET A 69 -10.53 1.46 -18.20
N LYS A 70 -9.19 1.40 -18.13
CA LYS A 70 -8.35 2.42 -17.45
C LYS A 70 -8.59 3.80 -18.04
N PHE A 71 -8.69 3.91 -19.35
CA PHE A 71 -8.96 5.18 -20.03
C PHE A 71 -10.34 5.75 -19.65
N HIS A 72 -11.39 4.91 -19.66
CA HIS A 72 -12.73 5.38 -19.28
C HIS A 72 -12.86 5.68 -17.79
N MET A 73 -12.17 4.93 -16.93
CA MET A 73 -12.02 5.25 -15.51
C MET A 73 -11.39 6.64 -15.32
N LEU A 74 -10.28 6.92 -16.02
CA LEU A 74 -9.60 8.21 -15.97
C LEU A 74 -10.52 9.37 -16.37
N GLN A 75 -11.28 9.21 -17.45
CA GLN A 75 -12.19 10.23 -17.97
C GLN A 75 -13.43 10.45 -17.10
N SER A 76 -13.93 9.39 -16.47
CA SER A 76 -15.18 9.45 -15.69
C SER A 76 -14.98 9.84 -14.24
N THR A 77 -13.72 9.95 -13.79
CA THR A 77 -13.39 10.33 -12.43
C THR A 77 -13.13 11.83 -12.32
N THR A 78 -13.77 12.46 -11.34
CA THR A 78 -13.56 13.87 -11.02
C THR A 78 -12.09 14.21 -10.74
N GLN A 79 -11.73 15.46 -10.95
CA GLN A 79 -10.41 16.00 -10.58
C GLN A 79 -10.45 16.82 -9.28
N ASP A 80 -11.64 17.13 -8.76
CA ASP A 80 -11.82 18.00 -7.59
C ASP A 80 -12.78 17.42 -6.54
N ILE A 81 -12.91 18.14 -5.43
CA ILE A 81 -13.72 17.78 -4.25
C ILE A 81 -15.23 18.00 -4.43
N TYR A 82 -15.69 18.43 -5.61
CA TYR A 82 -17.10 18.75 -5.88
C TYR A 82 -17.81 17.69 -6.71
N GLY A 83 -17.08 16.71 -7.23
CA GLY A 83 -17.61 15.60 -8.00
C GLY A 83 -17.29 14.23 -7.40
N ASN A 84 -17.88 13.20 -8.01
CA ASN A 84 -17.57 11.79 -7.74
C ASN A 84 -17.65 11.04 -9.09
N ILE A 85 -17.74 9.71 -9.08
CA ILE A 85 -17.78 8.87 -10.29
C ILE A 85 -19.22 8.42 -10.53
N ALA A 86 -19.79 8.84 -11.65
CA ALA A 86 -21.16 8.45 -12.03
C ALA A 86 -21.22 6.97 -12.43
N ALA A 87 -22.34 6.30 -12.16
CA ALA A 87 -22.53 4.87 -12.47
C ALA A 87 -22.30 4.55 -13.97
N LYS A 88 -22.67 5.48 -14.86
CA LYS A 88 -22.38 5.41 -16.31
C LYS A 88 -21.26 6.33 -16.80
N GLY A 89 -20.45 6.85 -15.88
CA GLY A 89 -19.50 7.92 -16.17
C GLY A 89 -20.17 9.13 -16.82
N LEU A 90 -19.45 9.83 -17.69
CA LEU A 90 -20.00 10.90 -18.54
C LEU A 90 -20.17 10.40 -19.98
N THR A 91 -20.70 9.18 -20.12
CA THR A 91 -20.71 8.45 -21.40
C THR A 91 -22.12 8.17 -21.96
N GLY A 92 -23.16 8.50 -21.20
CA GLY A 92 -24.56 8.35 -21.58
C GLY A 92 -25.50 8.90 -20.50
N GLU A 93 -26.81 8.85 -20.79
CA GLU A 93 -27.85 9.36 -19.88
C GLU A 93 -28.33 8.33 -18.85
N GLY A 94 -27.90 7.08 -18.96
CA GLY A 94 -28.21 6.03 -17.99
C GLY A 94 -27.78 6.44 -16.58
N TYR A 95 -28.68 6.26 -15.62
CA TYR A 95 -28.54 6.76 -14.24
C TYR A 95 -28.33 8.29 -14.11
N GLU A 96 -28.49 9.06 -15.19
CA GLU A 96 -28.52 10.53 -15.22
C GLU A 96 -27.30 11.20 -14.56
N GLY A 97 -26.13 10.55 -14.60
CA GLY A 97 -24.90 11.08 -14.00
C GLY A 97 -24.84 10.99 -12.47
N HIS A 98 -25.75 10.26 -11.81
CA HIS A 98 -25.77 10.12 -10.36
C HIS A 98 -24.65 9.20 -9.84
N TYR A 99 -24.25 9.50 -8.60
CA TYR A 99 -23.31 8.74 -7.80
C TYR A 99 -24.05 7.83 -6.83
N PHE A 100 -23.44 6.68 -6.59
CA PHE A 100 -23.94 5.58 -5.79
C PHE A 100 -22.78 4.99 -4.97
N TRP A 101 -23.04 3.96 -4.17
CA TRP A 101 -22.03 3.15 -3.48
C TRP A 101 -21.02 2.46 -4.44
N ASP A 102 -21.33 2.40 -5.75
CA ASP A 102 -20.46 1.96 -6.84
C ASP A 102 -19.06 2.56 -6.72
N THR A 103 -18.97 3.87 -6.43
CA THR A 103 -17.68 4.55 -6.21
C THR A 103 -16.92 3.86 -5.10
N GLU A 104 -17.51 3.76 -3.93
CA GLU A 104 -16.81 3.36 -2.72
C GLU A 104 -16.29 1.93 -2.79
N ILE A 105 -17.09 1.00 -3.33
CA ILE A 105 -16.76 -0.43 -3.32
C ILE A 105 -15.98 -0.87 -4.56
N PHE A 106 -16.31 -0.35 -5.75
CA PHE A 106 -15.79 -0.90 -7.02
C PHE A 106 -14.75 0.00 -7.70
N LEU A 107 -14.67 1.28 -7.34
CA LEU A 107 -13.86 2.26 -8.08
C LEU A 107 -12.77 2.90 -7.21
N PHE A 108 -13.12 3.27 -5.98
CA PHE A 108 -12.21 3.89 -5.02
C PHE A 108 -10.95 3.08 -4.73
N PRO A 109 -10.98 1.73 -4.58
CA PRO A 109 -9.77 0.97 -4.31
C PRO A 109 -8.68 1.17 -5.38
N LEU A 110 -9.05 1.32 -6.65
CA LEU A 110 -8.08 1.57 -7.73
C LEU A 110 -7.44 2.96 -7.57
N TRP A 111 -8.23 3.99 -7.27
CA TRP A 111 -7.70 5.33 -7.07
C TRP A 111 -6.81 5.41 -5.83
N LEU A 112 -7.17 4.70 -4.76
CA LEU A 112 -6.33 4.58 -3.57
C LEU A 112 -4.94 4.02 -3.90
N TYR A 113 -4.85 3.14 -4.89
CA TYR A 113 -3.61 2.51 -5.38
C TYR A 113 -2.85 3.34 -6.42
N TRP A 114 -3.56 4.12 -7.21
CA TRP A 114 -3.00 4.76 -8.40
C TRP A 114 -2.71 6.24 -8.21
N ASP A 115 -3.54 6.93 -7.45
CA ASP A 115 -3.55 8.39 -7.37
C ASP A 115 -4.12 8.87 -6.03
N GLU A 116 -3.22 9.10 -5.08
CA GLU A 116 -3.56 9.55 -3.72
C GLU A 116 -4.41 10.83 -3.71
N GLU A 117 -4.13 11.77 -4.62
CA GLU A 117 -4.86 13.04 -4.69
C GLU A 117 -6.30 12.83 -5.17
N ARG A 118 -6.50 12.04 -6.24
CA ARG A 118 -7.85 11.71 -6.71
C ARG A 118 -8.63 10.92 -5.66
N ALA A 119 -8.01 9.94 -5.01
CA ALA A 119 -8.65 9.20 -3.92
C ALA A 119 -9.08 10.13 -2.78
N LYS A 120 -8.20 11.06 -2.37
CA LYS A 120 -8.53 12.06 -1.36
C LYS A 120 -9.71 12.94 -1.77
N ASN A 121 -9.77 13.38 -3.03
CA ASN A 121 -10.85 14.21 -3.55
C ASN A 121 -12.21 13.48 -3.52
N LEU A 122 -12.24 12.19 -3.85
CA LEU A 122 -13.45 11.36 -3.75
C LEU A 122 -13.97 11.26 -2.29
N LEU A 123 -13.06 11.11 -1.32
CA LEU A 123 -13.43 11.13 0.11
C LEU A 123 -13.95 12.50 0.54
N LEU A 124 -13.26 13.56 0.15
CA LEU A 124 -13.64 14.93 0.50
C LEU A 124 -15.00 15.33 -0.11
N TYR A 125 -15.34 14.82 -1.29
CA TYR A 125 -16.69 14.98 -1.84
C TYR A 125 -17.76 14.45 -0.88
N ARG A 126 -17.60 13.22 -0.35
CA ARG A 126 -18.54 12.65 0.64
C ARG A 126 -18.53 13.46 1.94
N TYR A 127 -17.35 13.82 2.44
CA TYR A 127 -17.24 14.62 3.66
C TYR A 127 -17.96 15.97 3.53
N ASN A 128 -17.82 16.66 2.40
CA ASN A 128 -18.47 17.94 2.13
C ASN A 128 -20.01 17.85 2.11
N GLN A 129 -20.57 16.64 2.09
CA GLN A 129 -22.01 16.36 2.15
C GLN A 129 -22.50 15.92 3.52
N LEU A 130 -21.62 15.82 4.52
CA LEU A 130 -21.97 15.26 5.83
C LEU A 130 -23.12 16.03 6.50
N ASP A 131 -23.17 17.36 6.37
CA ASP A 131 -24.28 18.16 6.90
C ASP A 131 -25.62 17.91 6.19
N ALA A 132 -25.60 17.65 4.88
CA ALA A 132 -26.79 17.23 4.13
C ALA A 132 -27.23 15.82 4.56
N ALA A 133 -26.28 14.92 4.79
CA ALA A 133 -26.56 13.57 5.29
C ALA A 133 -27.13 13.58 6.73
N ARG A 134 -26.67 14.48 7.61
CA ARG A 134 -27.26 14.74 8.94
C ARG A 134 -28.69 15.25 8.82
N SER A 135 -28.91 16.23 7.95
CA SER A 135 -30.25 16.78 7.70
C SER A 135 -31.22 15.70 7.23
N ARG A 136 -30.73 14.81 6.36
CA ARG A 136 -31.49 13.66 5.91
C ARG A 136 -31.75 12.62 7.01
N ALA A 137 -30.79 12.37 7.90
CA ALA A 137 -31.02 11.46 9.03
C ALA A 137 -32.23 11.93 9.86
N LEU A 138 -32.35 13.24 10.09
CA LEU A 138 -33.52 13.84 10.74
C LEU A 138 -34.81 13.65 9.91
N GLU A 139 -34.75 13.83 8.58
CA GLU A 139 -35.90 13.58 7.68
C GLU A 139 -36.38 12.12 7.75
N MET A 140 -35.44 11.18 7.93
CA MET A 140 -35.69 9.74 8.07
C MET A 140 -36.17 9.34 9.48
N GLY A 141 -36.21 10.28 10.43
CA GLY A 141 -36.69 10.07 11.79
C GLY A 141 -35.62 9.69 12.82
N HIS A 142 -34.34 9.78 12.47
CA HIS A 142 -33.23 9.51 13.40
C HIS A 142 -32.92 10.73 14.27
N GLY A 143 -32.55 10.52 15.53
CA GLY A 143 -32.17 11.58 16.46
C GLY A 143 -30.73 12.04 16.31
N LYS A 144 -29.86 11.17 15.78
CA LYS A 144 -28.42 11.40 15.59
C LYS A 144 -27.93 10.69 14.32
N GLY A 145 -26.70 11.01 13.90
CA GLY A 145 -26.01 10.33 12.81
C GLY A 145 -26.20 11.00 11.45
N ALA A 146 -25.81 10.27 10.41
CA ALA A 146 -25.84 10.72 9.02
C ALA A 146 -26.43 9.65 8.10
N CYS A 147 -27.30 10.05 7.19
CA CYS A 147 -27.85 9.20 6.14
C CYS A 147 -27.42 9.75 4.79
N PHE A 148 -26.34 9.20 4.23
CA PHE A 148 -25.90 9.53 2.88
C PHE A 148 -26.91 9.03 1.83
N PRO A 149 -27.10 9.77 0.73
CA PRO A 149 -28.04 9.39 -0.29
C PRO A 149 -27.59 8.22 -1.14
N TRP A 150 -28.52 7.30 -1.41
CA TRP A 150 -28.33 6.17 -2.32
C TRP A 150 -27.97 6.65 -3.73
N ARG A 151 -28.71 7.67 -4.20
CA ARG A 151 -28.55 8.26 -5.53
C ARG A 151 -28.43 9.77 -5.40
N THR A 152 -27.31 10.35 -5.82
CA THR A 152 -27.12 11.81 -5.73
C THR A 152 -26.13 12.40 -6.73
N ILE A 153 -26.23 13.70 -6.95
CA ILE A 153 -25.15 14.53 -7.53
C ILE A 153 -24.79 15.66 -6.55
N SER A 154 -25.80 16.27 -5.93
CA SER A 154 -25.69 17.46 -5.08
C SER A 154 -25.55 17.16 -3.58
N GLY A 155 -25.66 15.89 -3.17
CA GLY A 155 -25.65 15.44 -1.77
C GLY A 155 -27.03 15.23 -1.15
N ILE A 156 -28.11 15.47 -1.90
CA ILE A 156 -29.50 15.21 -1.49
C ILE A 156 -30.01 13.94 -2.20
N GLU A 157 -30.95 13.21 -1.59
CA GLU A 157 -31.59 12.06 -2.25
C GLU A 157 -32.22 12.48 -3.58
N SER A 158 -32.02 11.66 -4.60
CA SER A 158 -32.63 11.85 -5.92
C SER A 158 -33.42 10.62 -6.38
N SER A 159 -33.43 9.54 -5.60
CA SER A 159 -34.21 8.34 -5.86
C SER A 159 -35.62 8.43 -5.28
N GLY A 160 -36.64 8.22 -6.12
CA GLY A 160 -38.01 7.97 -5.68
C GLY A 160 -38.28 6.51 -5.29
N PHE A 161 -37.31 5.61 -5.45
CA PHE A 161 -37.47 4.18 -5.16
C PHE A 161 -37.17 3.89 -3.69
N PHE A 162 -38.20 3.96 -2.84
CA PHE A 162 -38.11 3.77 -1.39
C PHE A 162 -37.28 2.55 -0.93
N PRO A 163 -37.49 1.32 -1.47
CA PRO A 163 -36.74 0.13 -1.04
C PRO A 163 -35.22 0.22 -1.19
N ALA A 164 -34.73 1.05 -2.11
CA ALA A 164 -33.30 1.37 -2.20
C ALA A 164 -33.02 2.70 -1.50
N GLY A 165 -33.59 3.78 -2.03
CA GLY A 165 -33.32 5.16 -1.65
C GLY A 165 -33.39 5.39 -0.14
N SER A 166 -34.33 4.75 0.56
CA SER A 166 -34.55 4.98 1.99
C SER A 166 -34.12 3.82 2.89
N ALA A 167 -34.00 2.60 2.36
CA ALA A 167 -33.72 1.40 3.16
C ALA A 167 -32.34 0.77 2.92
N GLN A 168 -31.60 1.14 1.87
CA GLN A 168 -30.20 0.71 1.68
C GLN A 168 -29.24 1.56 2.52
N TYR A 169 -29.30 1.36 3.84
CA TYR A 169 -28.43 2.05 4.79
C TYR A 169 -26.95 1.71 4.62
N HIS A 170 -26.63 0.59 3.96
CA HIS A 170 -25.25 0.12 3.81
C HIS A 170 -24.33 1.15 3.14
N ILE A 171 -24.86 2.07 2.31
CA ILE A 171 -24.05 3.15 1.70
C ILE A 171 -23.30 4.00 2.73
N ASN A 172 -23.86 4.19 3.93
CA ASN A 172 -23.17 4.90 5.02
C ASN A 172 -21.91 4.14 5.44
N PHE A 173 -22.00 2.82 5.49
CA PHE A 173 -20.92 1.94 5.90
C PHE A 173 -19.93 1.67 4.76
N ASP A 174 -20.37 1.72 3.50
CA ASP A 174 -19.50 1.69 2.32
C ASP A 174 -18.61 2.94 2.27
N ILE A 175 -19.19 4.12 2.53
CA ILE A 175 -18.42 5.37 2.66
C ILE A 175 -17.45 5.26 3.82
N ALA A 176 -17.90 4.87 5.02
CA ALA A 176 -17.03 4.66 6.17
C ALA A 176 -15.87 3.69 5.86
N TYR A 177 -16.14 2.60 5.14
CA TYR A 177 -15.14 1.62 4.71
C TYR A 177 -14.02 2.28 3.91
N THR A 178 -14.32 3.17 2.94
CA THR A 178 -13.27 3.85 2.15
C THR A 178 -12.37 4.77 2.97
N PHE A 179 -12.93 5.47 3.97
CA PHE A 179 -12.15 6.28 4.91
C PHE A 179 -11.24 5.41 5.79
N ILE A 180 -11.71 4.23 6.19
CA ILE A 180 -10.90 3.25 6.91
C ILE A 180 -9.79 2.69 6.01
N GLN A 181 -10.08 2.36 4.74
CA GLN A 181 -9.06 1.94 3.77
C GLN A 181 -8.00 3.01 3.56
N TRP A 182 -8.39 4.28 3.46
CA TRP A 182 -7.45 5.40 3.41
C TRP A 182 -6.53 5.44 4.63
N TRP A 183 -7.07 5.28 5.84
CA TRP A 183 -6.26 5.18 7.06
C TRP A 183 -5.30 3.99 7.02
N LEU A 184 -5.76 2.81 6.60
CA LEU A 184 -4.95 1.60 6.52
C LEU A 184 -3.74 1.76 5.59
N VAL A 185 -3.93 2.42 4.45
CA VAL A 185 -2.86 2.70 3.47
C VAL A 185 -1.96 3.84 3.93
N ASN A 186 -2.53 5.00 4.25
CA ASN A 186 -1.77 6.24 4.37
C ASN A 186 -1.34 6.58 5.79
N LYS A 187 -2.04 6.04 6.81
CA LYS A 187 -1.83 6.38 8.23
C LYS A 187 -1.79 7.89 8.48
N ASP A 188 -2.61 8.64 7.72
CA ASP A 188 -2.65 10.11 7.78
C ASP A 188 -3.45 10.58 9.00
N ILE A 189 -2.75 10.87 10.10
CA ILE A 189 -3.34 11.34 11.36
C ILE A 189 -4.01 12.72 11.23
N ASN A 190 -3.57 13.55 10.29
CA ASN A 190 -4.21 14.86 10.05
C ASN A 190 -5.56 14.66 9.37
N PHE A 191 -5.61 13.84 8.32
CA PHE A 191 -6.86 13.50 7.67
C PHE A 191 -7.82 12.74 8.59
N LEU A 192 -7.28 11.94 9.52
CA LEU A 192 -8.08 11.33 10.59
C LEU A 192 -8.76 12.39 11.47
N ALA A 193 -7.97 13.33 11.98
CA ALA A 193 -8.42 14.37 12.90
C ALA A 193 -9.38 15.39 12.28
N GLU A 194 -9.18 15.74 11.00
CA GLU A 194 -9.93 16.78 10.31
C GLU A 194 -11.21 16.28 9.65
N TYR A 195 -11.24 15.03 9.19
CA TYR A 195 -12.32 14.54 8.32
C TYR A 195 -12.84 13.16 8.72
N THR A 196 -11.94 12.18 8.83
CA THR A 196 -12.34 10.77 8.96
C THR A 196 -13.10 10.52 10.25
N MET A 197 -12.61 11.02 11.38
CA MET A 197 -13.20 10.69 12.67
C MET A 197 -14.64 11.20 12.80
N GLU A 198 -14.91 12.42 12.34
CA GLU A 198 -16.26 13.01 12.36
C GLU A 198 -17.24 12.17 11.51
N LEU A 199 -16.83 11.77 10.31
CA LEU A 199 -17.66 10.93 9.43
C LEU A 199 -17.92 9.54 10.01
N LEU A 200 -16.90 8.90 10.58
CA LEU A 200 -17.05 7.58 11.20
C LEU A 200 -17.99 7.62 12.41
N LEU A 201 -17.88 8.64 13.27
CA LEU A 201 -18.78 8.82 14.41
C LEU A 201 -20.25 8.99 13.99
N GLU A 202 -20.52 9.78 12.96
CA GLU A 202 -21.89 9.99 12.49
C GLU A 202 -22.48 8.77 11.79
N THR A 203 -21.68 8.03 11.02
CA THR A 203 -22.16 6.78 10.40
C THR A 203 -22.31 5.66 11.44
N ALA A 204 -21.48 5.62 12.48
CA ALA A 204 -21.62 4.72 13.62
C ALA A 204 -22.91 5.01 14.42
N ARG A 205 -23.26 6.28 14.61
CA ARG A 205 -24.55 6.67 15.20
C ARG A 205 -25.72 6.16 14.37
N THR A 206 -25.65 6.24 13.05
CA THR A 206 -26.68 5.67 12.17
C THR A 206 -26.85 4.17 12.40
N ALA A 207 -25.77 3.41 12.57
CA ALA A 207 -25.85 1.99 12.90
C ALA A 207 -26.58 1.74 14.24
N LEU A 208 -26.35 2.59 15.25
CA LEU A 208 -27.04 2.50 16.54
C LEU A 208 -28.52 2.90 16.44
N GLU A 209 -28.89 3.87 15.61
CA GLU A 209 -30.27 4.33 15.44
C GLU A 209 -31.16 3.32 14.69
N ILE A 210 -30.59 2.58 13.73
CA ILE A 210 -31.33 1.55 12.96
C ILE A 210 -31.29 0.17 13.62
N GLY A 211 -30.56 0.03 14.73
CA GLY A 211 -30.38 -1.24 15.42
C GLY A 211 -30.86 -1.22 16.86
N SER A 212 -30.92 -2.40 17.46
CA SER A 212 -31.30 -2.55 18.88
C SER A 212 -30.69 -3.81 19.49
N PHE A 213 -30.34 -3.71 20.78
CA PHE A 213 -29.94 -4.87 21.57
C PHE A 213 -31.17 -5.74 21.90
N GLN A 214 -31.06 -7.02 21.56
CA GLN A 214 -31.95 -8.10 21.92
C GLN A 214 -31.22 -9.05 22.89
N ASN A 215 -31.86 -10.15 23.30
CA ASN A 215 -31.27 -11.09 24.26
C ASN A 215 -30.06 -11.87 23.70
N ASP A 216 -29.97 -11.98 22.38
CA ASP A 216 -29.01 -12.77 21.60
C ASP A 216 -28.01 -11.92 20.81
N GLY A 217 -28.12 -10.59 20.86
CA GLY A 217 -27.14 -9.68 20.28
C GLY A 217 -27.71 -8.34 19.86
N PHE A 218 -26.96 -7.61 19.06
CA PHE A 218 -27.36 -6.37 18.41
C PHE A 218 -27.86 -6.65 16.99
N HIS A 219 -29.12 -6.31 16.73
CA HIS A 219 -29.80 -6.55 15.46
C HIS A 219 -30.05 -5.25 14.71
N ILE A 220 -29.94 -5.28 13.39
CA ILE A 220 -30.28 -4.15 12.50
C ILE A 220 -31.56 -4.49 11.74
N HIS A 221 -32.51 -3.55 11.73
CA HIS A 221 -33.87 -3.79 11.28
C HIS A 221 -34.25 -2.98 10.05
N CYS A 222 -35.18 -3.52 9.26
CA CYS A 222 -35.84 -2.81 8.15
C CYS A 222 -34.89 -2.20 7.11
N VAL A 223 -33.85 -2.95 6.72
CA VAL A 223 -32.84 -2.56 5.74
C VAL A 223 -32.97 -3.35 4.44
N THR A 224 -32.41 -2.81 3.36
CA THR A 224 -32.22 -3.52 2.10
C THR A 224 -30.71 -3.66 1.89
N GLY A 225 -30.24 -4.86 1.54
CA GLY A 225 -28.83 -5.10 1.23
C GLY A 225 -28.48 -4.76 -0.22
N PRO A 226 -27.26 -5.09 -0.67
CA PRO A 226 -26.90 -5.08 -2.09
C PRO A 226 -27.84 -5.86 -3.00
N ASP A 227 -28.40 -6.98 -2.52
CA ASP A 227 -29.42 -7.71 -3.26
C ASP A 227 -30.76 -6.96 -3.21
N GLU A 228 -31.02 -6.12 -4.20
CA GLU A 228 -32.30 -5.39 -4.32
C GLU A 228 -33.51 -6.29 -4.62
N TYR A 229 -33.32 -7.60 -4.83
CA TYR A 229 -34.42 -8.58 -4.93
C TYR A 229 -34.87 -9.11 -3.57
N THR A 230 -34.23 -8.65 -2.48
CA THR A 230 -34.75 -8.75 -1.13
C THR A 230 -34.67 -7.40 -0.42
N ALA A 231 -35.81 -6.89 0.01
CA ALA A 231 -35.91 -5.52 0.53
C ALA A 231 -36.60 -5.46 1.89
N ILE A 232 -36.17 -4.49 2.71
CA ILE A 232 -36.75 -4.16 4.02
C ILE A 232 -36.81 -5.40 4.93
N VAL A 233 -35.66 -6.08 5.02
CA VAL A 233 -35.42 -7.25 5.86
C VAL A 233 -34.70 -6.84 7.15
N SER A 234 -34.62 -7.76 8.10
CA SER A 234 -33.77 -7.59 9.29
C SER A 234 -32.55 -8.51 9.19
N ASP A 235 -31.46 -8.08 9.79
CA ASP A 235 -30.21 -8.82 9.88
C ASP A 235 -29.62 -9.21 8.51
N ASN A 236 -29.68 -8.28 7.54
CA ASN A 236 -28.97 -8.48 6.29
C ASN A 236 -27.46 -8.61 6.56
N TYR A 237 -26.87 -9.74 6.18
CA TYR A 237 -25.49 -10.09 6.53
C TYR A 237 -24.49 -9.04 6.05
N TYR A 238 -24.65 -8.53 4.82
CA TYR A 238 -23.78 -7.47 4.29
C TYR A 238 -23.86 -6.21 5.15
N THR A 239 -25.06 -5.72 5.40
CA THR A 239 -25.30 -4.51 6.17
C THR A 239 -24.76 -4.64 7.60
N ASN A 240 -25.03 -5.74 8.28
CA ASN A 240 -24.54 -6.00 9.63
C ASN A 240 -23.01 -6.09 9.67
N LYS A 241 -22.36 -6.77 8.70
CA LYS A 241 -20.90 -6.84 8.64
C LYS A 241 -20.25 -5.49 8.39
N MET A 242 -20.79 -4.70 7.46
CA MET A 242 -20.27 -3.37 7.17
C MET A 242 -20.48 -2.41 8.36
N ALA A 243 -21.63 -2.49 9.03
CA ALA A 243 -21.92 -1.73 10.26
C ALA A 243 -20.98 -2.13 11.40
N GLN A 244 -20.77 -3.43 11.64
CA GLN A 244 -19.84 -3.95 12.64
C GLN A 244 -18.42 -3.42 12.38
N TYR A 245 -17.97 -3.46 11.13
CA TYR A 245 -16.66 -2.95 10.76
C TYR A 245 -16.53 -1.45 11.03
N ASN A 246 -17.55 -0.66 10.65
CA ASN A 246 -17.60 0.77 10.96
C ASN A 246 -17.52 1.05 12.47
N LEU A 247 -18.33 0.37 13.28
CA LEU A 247 -18.35 0.53 14.73
C LEU A 247 -16.98 0.19 15.36
N ARG A 248 -16.40 -0.97 15.01
CA ARG A 248 -15.08 -1.39 15.53
C ARG A 248 -13.97 -0.40 15.20
N TRP A 249 -13.95 0.08 13.95
CA TRP A 249 -12.93 1.04 13.52
C TRP A 249 -13.16 2.43 14.09
N THR A 250 -14.41 2.85 14.28
CA THR A 250 -14.73 4.11 14.95
C THR A 250 -14.13 4.13 16.36
N VAL A 251 -14.37 3.09 17.15
CA VAL A 251 -13.82 2.96 18.51
C VAL A 251 -12.29 2.91 18.49
N SER A 252 -11.71 2.12 17.58
CA SER A 252 -10.25 1.98 17.47
C SER A 252 -9.56 3.29 17.10
N LEU A 253 -10.08 4.01 16.10
CA LEU A 253 -9.49 5.29 15.67
C LEU A 253 -9.79 6.43 16.63
N TRP A 254 -10.88 6.36 17.39
CA TRP A 254 -11.14 7.29 18.49
C TRP A 254 -10.07 7.21 19.57
N LYS A 255 -9.64 5.99 19.91
CA LYS A 255 -8.52 5.73 20.85
C LYS A 255 -7.20 6.25 20.28
N VAL A 256 -6.92 6.00 19.00
CA VAL A 256 -5.72 6.54 18.31
C VAL A 256 -5.71 8.06 18.31
N LEU A 257 -6.81 8.71 17.93
CA LEU A 257 -6.91 10.17 17.88
C LEU A 257 -6.70 10.79 19.26
N LYS A 258 -7.26 10.18 20.32
CA LYS A 258 -7.05 10.62 21.71
C LYS A 258 -5.58 10.58 22.11
N ALA A 259 -4.86 9.52 21.71
CA ALA A 259 -3.46 9.33 22.05
C ALA A 259 -2.52 10.26 21.26
N GLU A 260 -2.75 10.40 19.96
CA GLU A 260 -1.82 11.11 19.06
C GLU A 260 -2.18 12.59 18.86
N ARG A 261 -3.46 12.98 18.99
CA ARG A 261 -3.98 14.35 18.78
C ARG A 261 -5.04 14.72 19.82
N PRO A 262 -4.69 14.78 21.11
CA PRO A 262 -5.65 15.01 22.21
C PRO A 262 -6.46 16.30 22.07
N ASP A 263 -5.88 17.37 21.51
CA ASP A 263 -6.58 18.65 21.30
C ASP A 263 -7.68 18.52 20.23
N SER A 264 -7.38 17.85 19.11
CA SER A 264 -8.37 17.58 18.05
C SER A 264 -9.48 16.66 18.57
N TRP A 265 -9.10 15.63 19.32
CA TRP A 265 -10.03 14.73 19.99
C TRP A 265 -10.98 15.48 20.93
N ALA A 266 -10.46 16.34 21.81
CA ALA A 266 -11.26 17.11 22.75
C ALA A 266 -12.20 18.11 22.05
N LYS A 267 -11.72 18.75 20.97
CA LYS A 267 -12.52 19.63 20.13
C LYS A 267 -13.68 18.86 19.49
N LEU A 268 -13.43 17.70 18.90
CA LEU A 268 -14.46 16.90 18.23
C LEU A 268 -15.46 16.32 19.24
N LYS A 269 -14.98 15.81 20.38
CA LYS A 269 -15.83 15.33 21.50
C LYS A 269 -16.81 16.41 21.93
N LYS A 270 -16.34 17.66 22.09
CA LYS A 270 -17.19 18.80 22.45
C LYS A 270 -18.15 19.19 21.32
N ALA A 271 -17.68 19.25 20.07
CA ALA A 271 -18.48 19.68 18.93
C ALA A 271 -19.67 18.74 18.66
N LEU A 272 -19.45 17.43 18.78
CA LEU A 272 -20.48 16.41 18.55
C LEU A 272 -21.21 15.98 19.83
N ASN A 273 -20.87 16.58 20.97
CA ASN A 273 -21.40 16.22 22.29
C ASN A 273 -21.36 14.70 22.56
N ILE A 274 -20.18 14.10 22.36
CA ILE A 274 -19.94 12.67 22.57
C ILE A 274 -19.57 12.44 24.03
N ASP A 275 -20.23 11.49 24.66
CA ASP A 275 -19.86 10.95 25.96
C ASP A 275 -19.23 9.56 25.85
N ASP A 276 -18.69 9.07 26.96
CA ASP A 276 -18.00 7.76 26.97
C ASP A 276 -19.02 6.61 26.84
N TYR A 277 -20.26 6.80 27.28
CA TYR A 277 -21.35 5.81 27.15
C TYR A 277 -21.73 5.55 25.68
N GLU A 278 -21.72 6.59 24.84
CA GLU A 278 -21.95 6.46 23.40
C GLU A 278 -20.87 5.59 22.74
N ILE A 279 -19.60 5.79 23.10
CA ILE A 279 -18.47 5.00 22.58
C ILE A 279 -18.52 3.54 23.09
N ASP A 280 -18.85 3.34 24.37
CA ASP A 280 -19.00 2.00 24.94
C ASP A 280 -20.15 1.24 24.26
N ASN A 281 -21.26 1.90 23.92
CA ASN A 281 -22.34 1.29 23.15
C ASN A 281 -21.93 0.96 21.71
N MET A 282 -21.10 1.79 21.07
CA MET A 282 -20.56 1.46 19.75
C MET A 282 -19.69 0.20 19.82
N GLU A 283 -18.81 0.08 20.81
CA GLU A 283 -17.97 -1.11 21.04
C GLU A 283 -18.83 -2.35 21.29
N LYS A 284 -19.80 -2.23 22.21
CA LYS A 284 -20.73 -3.32 22.54
C LYS A 284 -21.57 -3.78 21.34
N ALA A 285 -22.13 -2.85 20.56
CA ALA A 285 -22.91 -3.20 19.37
C ALA A 285 -22.06 -3.90 18.30
N ALA A 286 -20.77 -3.54 18.19
CA ALA A 286 -19.85 -4.20 17.28
C ALA A 286 -19.51 -5.63 17.73
N ASP A 287 -19.34 -5.84 19.04
CA ASP A 287 -19.01 -7.15 19.61
C ASP A 287 -20.21 -8.10 19.62
N GLU A 288 -21.40 -7.58 19.88
CA GLU A 288 -22.66 -8.34 19.95
C GLU A 288 -23.43 -8.35 18.62
N MET A 289 -22.88 -7.81 17.51
CA MET A 289 -23.56 -7.79 16.22
C MET A 289 -24.04 -9.20 15.82
N PHE A 290 -25.33 -9.32 15.54
CA PHE A 290 -25.96 -10.59 15.24
C PHE A 290 -25.75 -11.02 13.79
N PHE A 291 -25.46 -12.31 13.60
CA PHE A 291 -25.37 -12.97 12.29
C PHE A 291 -26.07 -14.32 12.34
N ILE A 292 -26.68 -14.72 11.22
CA ILE A 292 -27.47 -15.94 11.15
C ILE A 292 -26.65 -17.03 10.47
N TYR A 293 -26.40 -18.12 11.21
CA TYR A 293 -25.83 -19.34 10.67
C TYR A 293 -26.91 -20.42 10.57
N ASP A 294 -27.11 -20.97 9.37
CA ASP A 294 -28.00 -22.11 9.15
C ASP A 294 -27.22 -23.41 9.35
N GLU A 295 -27.38 -24.03 10.52
CA GLU A 295 -26.71 -25.29 10.88
C GLU A 295 -27.00 -26.44 9.91
N LYS A 296 -28.21 -26.47 9.33
CA LYS A 296 -28.64 -27.58 8.46
C LYS A 296 -27.94 -27.55 7.11
N LYS A 297 -27.77 -26.37 6.52
CA LYS A 297 -27.07 -26.13 5.26
C LYS A 297 -25.57 -25.87 5.48
N GLY A 298 -25.17 -25.52 6.70
CA GLY A 298 -23.82 -25.13 7.07
C GLY A 298 -23.37 -23.85 6.36
N ILE A 299 -24.28 -22.89 6.17
CA ILE A 299 -24.06 -21.62 5.45
C ILE A 299 -24.49 -20.43 6.30
N ILE A 300 -23.98 -19.25 5.95
CA ILE A 300 -24.45 -17.98 6.50
C ILE A 300 -25.71 -17.55 5.74
N ALA A 301 -26.76 -17.18 6.46
CA ALA A 301 -27.97 -16.67 5.83
C ALA A 301 -27.83 -15.18 5.48
N GLN A 302 -28.34 -14.80 4.30
CA GLN A 302 -28.33 -13.42 3.80
C GLN A 302 -29.15 -12.48 4.67
N ASP A 303 -30.29 -12.93 5.18
CA ASP A 303 -31.15 -12.18 6.09
C ASP A 303 -32.05 -13.12 6.90
N SER A 304 -32.76 -12.56 7.90
CA SER A 304 -33.69 -13.26 8.80
C SER A 304 -34.81 -14.06 8.12
N THR A 305 -35.15 -13.76 6.87
CA THR A 305 -36.27 -14.36 6.16
C THR A 305 -35.86 -15.16 4.93
N PHE A 306 -34.68 -14.90 4.34
CA PHE A 306 -34.28 -15.41 3.03
C PHE A 306 -34.50 -16.92 2.88
N LEU A 307 -33.94 -17.72 3.80
CA LEU A 307 -33.95 -19.18 3.70
C LEU A 307 -35.32 -19.82 3.94
N THR A 308 -36.31 -19.04 4.41
CA THR A 308 -37.70 -19.48 4.60
C THR A 308 -38.55 -19.32 3.34
N LYS A 309 -38.07 -18.57 2.34
CA LYS A 309 -38.76 -18.28 1.08
C LYS A 309 -38.73 -19.49 0.13
N ALA A 310 -39.63 -19.52 -0.84
CA ALA A 310 -39.63 -20.56 -1.87
C ALA A 310 -38.46 -20.37 -2.86
N ALA A 311 -38.05 -21.43 -3.56
CA ALA A 311 -37.14 -21.29 -4.70
C ALA A 311 -37.83 -20.57 -5.87
N TRP A 312 -37.07 -19.80 -6.66
CA TRP A 312 -37.61 -19.13 -7.84
C TRP A 312 -38.17 -20.15 -8.84
N PRO A 313 -39.44 -20.02 -9.29
CA PRO A 313 -40.16 -21.09 -9.98
C PRO A 313 -39.95 -21.13 -11.50
N GLU A 314 -39.36 -20.09 -12.11
CA GLU A 314 -39.33 -19.92 -13.56
C GLU A 314 -37.93 -20.02 -14.17
N GLU A 315 -37.78 -20.91 -15.16
CA GLU A 315 -36.55 -21.09 -15.97
C GLU A 315 -36.48 -20.17 -17.21
N ASN A 316 -37.38 -19.20 -17.37
CA ASN A 316 -37.36 -18.34 -18.56
C ASN A 316 -36.22 -17.30 -18.51
N ASN A 317 -35.87 -16.78 -19.70
CA ASN A 317 -34.75 -15.84 -19.89
C ASN A 317 -35.14 -14.37 -19.71
N LEU A 318 -36.29 -14.04 -19.11
CA LEU A 318 -36.69 -12.64 -18.90
C LEU A 318 -35.79 -12.01 -17.84
N ARG A 319 -34.84 -11.18 -18.26
CA ARG A 319 -33.85 -10.51 -17.42
C ARG A 319 -33.61 -9.08 -17.95
N PRO A 320 -33.39 -8.08 -17.08
CA PRO A 320 -33.46 -8.14 -15.61
C PRO A 320 -34.86 -8.40 -15.04
N LEU A 321 -34.98 -9.19 -13.97
CA LEU A 321 -36.31 -9.57 -13.42
C LEU A 321 -37.17 -8.36 -13.04
N LEU A 322 -36.57 -7.30 -12.50
CA LEU A 322 -37.28 -6.08 -12.07
C LEU A 322 -38.01 -5.37 -13.22
N LEU A 323 -37.59 -5.57 -14.48
CA LEU A 323 -38.25 -4.98 -15.64
C LEU A 323 -39.45 -5.81 -16.14
N HIS A 324 -39.59 -7.05 -15.67
CA HIS A 324 -40.60 -8.00 -16.15
C HIS A 324 -41.58 -8.46 -15.07
N TYR A 325 -41.21 -8.37 -13.80
CA TYR A 325 -42.01 -8.82 -12.66
C TYR A 325 -42.21 -7.69 -11.66
N HIS A 326 -43.38 -7.67 -11.03
CA HIS A 326 -43.63 -6.79 -9.91
C HIS A 326 -42.65 -7.12 -8.75
N PRO A 327 -42.04 -6.14 -8.06
CA PRO A 327 -41.03 -6.39 -7.02
C PRO A 327 -41.51 -7.37 -5.93
N LEU A 328 -42.74 -7.22 -5.45
CA LEU A 328 -43.32 -8.14 -4.46
C LEU A 328 -43.42 -9.60 -4.93
N THR A 329 -43.46 -9.86 -6.23
CA THR A 329 -43.35 -11.23 -6.76
C THR A 329 -41.95 -11.77 -6.49
N ILE A 330 -40.93 -11.00 -6.85
CA ILE A 330 -39.52 -11.37 -6.70
C ILE A 330 -39.16 -11.58 -5.22
N TYR A 331 -39.59 -10.67 -4.34
CA TYR A 331 -39.21 -10.65 -2.91
C TYR A 331 -39.65 -11.89 -2.11
N ARG A 332 -40.55 -12.72 -2.66
CA ARG A 332 -41.07 -13.96 -2.05
C ARG A 332 -40.21 -15.19 -2.34
N TYR A 333 -39.15 -15.04 -3.14
CA TYR A 333 -38.32 -16.14 -3.59
C TYR A 333 -36.86 -15.98 -3.20
N GLN A 334 -36.15 -17.10 -3.23
CA GLN A 334 -34.70 -17.18 -3.09
C GLN A 334 -34.07 -16.96 -4.47
N ILE A 335 -33.87 -15.70 -4.83
CA ILE A 335 -33.19 -15.27 -6.06
C ILE A 335 -32.47 -13.96 -5.74
N LEU A 336 -31.21 -13.85 -6.17
CA LEU A 336 -30.40 -12.65 -5.98
C LEU A 336 -30.33 -11.86 -7.29
N LYS A 337 -30.41 -10.53 -7.19
CA LYS A 337 -30.04 -9.62 -8.29
C LYS A 337 -28.52 -9.64 -8.54
N GLN A 338 -27.77 -9.63 -7.44
CA GLN A 338 -26.32 -9.45 -7.41
C GLN A 338 -25.72 -9.96 -6.10
N ALA A 339 -24.38 -10.00 -6.03
CA ALA A 339 -23.67 -10.41 -4.83
C ALA A 339 -24.01 -9.52 -3.61
N ASP A 340 -24.41 -10.17 -2.51
CA ASP A 340 -24.74 -9.56 -1.21
C ASP A 340 -23.88 -10.20 -0.11
N THR A 341 -24.25 -11.40 0.34
CA THR A 341 -23.47 -12.15 1.35
C THR A 341 -22.06 -12.45 0.85
N ALA A 342 -21.92 -12.83 -0.43
CA ALA A 342 -20.62 -13.07 -1.06
C ALA A 342 -19.71 -11.83 -1.05
N LEU A 343 -20.29 -10.63 -1.15
CA LEU A 343 -19.52 -9.38 -1.11
C LEU A 343 -18.95 -9.13 0.30
N ALA A 344 -19.75 -9.32 1.35
CA ALA A 344 -19.25 -9.21 2.73
C ALA A 344 -18.23 -10.30 3.06
N LEU A 345 -18.43 -11.52 2.55
CA LEU A 345 -17.46 -12.60 2.66
C LEU A 345 -16.10 -12.21 2.07
N TYR A 346 -16.11 -11.58 0.90
CA TYR A 346 -14.88 -11.12 0.28
C TYR A 346 -14.23 -9.98 1.06
N LEU A 347 -14.99 -8.93 1.41
CA LEU A 347 -14.43 -7.70 1.97
C LEU A 347 -13.93 -7.89 3.40
N LEU A 348 -14.72 -8.52 4.28
CA LEU A 348 -14.58 -8.37 5.74
C LEU A 348 -14.61 -9.68 6.54
N SER A 349 -14.84 -10.83 5.90
CA SER A 349 -15.05 -12.09 6.62
C SER A 349 -13.75 -12.85 6.89
N ASP A 350 -13.60 -13.26 8.16
CA ASP A 350 -12.58 -14.20 8.65
C ASP A 350 -13.19 -15.55 9.08
N GLU A 351 -14.39 -15.86 8.61
CA GLU A 351 -15.08 -17.15 8.81
C GLU A 351 -14.26 -18.34 8.26
N ASP A 352 -14.63 -19.55 8.67
CA ASP A 352 -14.03 -20.79 8.16
C ASP A 352 -14.14 -20.88 6.61
N GLU A 353 -13.06 -21.31 5.96
CA GLU A 353 -12.97 -21.34 4.49
C GLU A 353 -14.04 -22.24 3.86
N GLU A 354 -14.38 -23.37 4.49
CA GLU A 354 -15.41 -24.27 3.98
C GLU A 354 -16.82 -23.71 4.20
N VAL A 355 -17.07 -22.99 5.30
CA VAL A 355 -18.33 -22.24 5.50
C VAL A 355 -18.49 -21.17 4.42
N MET A 356 -17.45 -20.37 4.17
CA MET A 356 -17.49 -19.34 3.13
C MET A 356 -17.70 -19.94 1.75
N LYS A 357 -17.05 -21.06 1.46
CA LYS A 357 -17.17 -21.77 0.19
C LYS A 357 -18.59 -22.29 -0.04
N ARG A 358 -19.18 -23.00 0.94
CA ARG A 358 -20.57 -23.47 0.84
C ARG A 358 -21.55 -22.31 0.69
N THR A 359 -21.35 -21.25 1.47
CA THR A 359 -22.18 -20.04 1.41
C THR A 359 -22.10 -19.39 0.03
N PHE A 360 -20.89 -19.17 -0.50
CA PHE A 360 -20.69 -18.59 -1.83
C PHE A 360 -21.39 -19.40 -2.92
N TYR A 361 -21.12 -20.71 -3.01
CA TYR A 361 -21.72 -21.53 -4.08
C TYR A 361 -23.24 -21.69 -3.95
N TYR A 362 -23.78 -21.63 -2.72
CA TYR A 362 -25.23 -21.59 -2.52
C TYR A 362 -25.86 -20.36 -3.19
N TYR A 363 -25.35 -19.17 -2.87
CA TYR A 363 -25.87 -17.91 -3.39
C TYR A 363 -25.56 -17.72 -4.86
N GLU A 364 -24.39 -18.14 -5.31
CA GLU A 364 -23.99 -18.08 -6.72
C GLU A 364 -24.95 -18.89 -7.62
N ASN A 365 -25.40 -20.06 -7.16
CA ASN A 365 -26.32 -20.90 -7.92
C ASN A 365 -27.72 -20.28 -8.12
N ILE A 366 -28.08 -19.29 -7.30
CA ILE A 366 -29.38 -18.59 -7.36
C ILE A 366 -29.22 -17.10 -7.67
N ASN A 367 -28.05 -16.69 -8.16
CA ASN A 367 -27.79 -15.31 -8.56
C ASN A 367 -28.17 -15.12 -10.04
N SER A 368 -29.05 -14.17 -10.32
CA SER A 368 -29.46 -13.85 -11.68
C SER A 368 -28.40 -13.06 -12.45
N HIS A 369 -27.45 -12.43 -11.74
CA HIS A 369 -26.45 -11.53 -12.31
C HIS A 369 -27.06 -10.38 -13.12
N ASP A 370 -28.25 -9.92 -12.71
CA ASP A 370 -28.99 -8.82 -13.35
C ASP A 370 -28.35 -7.43 -13.15
N SER A 371 -27.27 -7.38 -12.37
CA SER A 371 -26.45 -6.20 -12.15
C SER A 371 -25.06 -6.40 -12.71
N SER A 372 -24.53 -5.37 -13.38
CA SER A 372 -23.14 -5.36 -13.85
C SER A 372 -22.11 -5.45 -12.72
N LEU A 373 -22.52 -5.24 -11.46
CA LEU A 373 -21.66 -5.34 -10.28
C LEU A 373 -21.41 -6.80 -9.86
N SER A 374 -22.29 -7.73 -10.25
CA SER A 374 -22.28 -9.10 -9.72
C SER A 374 -21.06 -9.93 -10.15
N PRO A 375 -20.68 -9.99 -11.45
CA PRO A 375 -19.66 -10.94 -11.90
C PRO A 375 -18.29 -10.72 -11.24
N CYS A 376 -17.91 -9.45 -10.99
CA CYS A 376 -16.59 -9.16 -10.43
C CYS A 376 -16.40 -9.71 -9.01
N ILE A 377 -17.46 -9.73 -8.19
CA ILE A 377 -17.38 -10.33 -6.84
C ILE A 377 -17.24 -11.85 -6.94
N CYS A 378 -17.87 -12.45 -7.93
CA CYS A 378 -17.73 -13.88 -8.19
C CYS A 378 -16.32 -14.24 -8.67
N ILE A 379 -15.67 -13.38 -9.47
CA ILE A 379 -14.24 -13.55 -9.81
C ILE A 379 -13.38 -13.52 -8.55
N LEU A 380 -13.59 -12.52 -7.68
CA LEU A 380 -12.82 -12.35 -6.45
C LEU A 380 -12.96 -13.55 -5.50
N MET A 381 -14.18 -14.05 -5.30
CA MET A 381 -14.44 -15.24 -4.48
C MET A 381 -13.91 -16.52 -5.13
N ALA A 382 -14.10 -16.69 -6.45
CA ALA A 382 -13.56 -17.83 -7.18
C ALA A 382 -12.02 -17.89 -7.10
N CYS A 383 -11.34 -16.75 -7.20
CA CYS A 383 -9.89 -16.68 -7.00
C CYS A 383 -9.48 -17.10 -5.58
N ARG A 384 -10.22 -16.64 -4.56
CA ARG A 384 -9.98 -17.06 -3.16
C ARG A 384 -10.05 -18.58 -3.01
N PHE A 385 -11.05 -19.22 -3.59
CA PHE A 385 -11.25 -20.68 -3.52
C PHE A 385 -10.49 -21.46 -4.60
N LYS A 386 -9.65 -20.78 -5.39
CA LYS A 386 -8.87 -21.38 -6.48
C LYS A 386 -9.74 -22.10 -7.52
N ASP A 387 -10.94 -21.59 -7.78
CA ASP A 387 -11.83 -22.03 -8.86
C ASP A 387 -11.55 -21.23 -10.14
N GLY A 388 -10.48 -21.61 -10.84
CA GLY A 388 -10.03 -20.90 -12.03
C GLY A 388 -10.99 -20.98 -13.21
N GLY A 389 -11.85 -22.01 -13.26
CA GLY A 389 -12.88 -22.12 -14.29
C GLY A 389 -13.94 -21.03 -14.14
N LEU A 390 -14.48 -20.89 -12.93
CA LEU A 390 -15.47 -19.86 -12.62
C LEU A 390 -14.88 -18.46 -12.71
N ALA A 391 -13.67 -18.26 -12.16
CA ALA A 391 -12.98 -16.97 -12.21
C ALA A 391 -12.73 -16.50 -13.65
N TYR A 392 -12.23 -17.39 -14.51
CA TYR A 392 -11.97 -17.05 -15.91
C TYR A 392 -13.27 -16.77 -16.68
N LYS A 393 -14.31 -17.58 -16.49
CA LYS A 393 -15.61 -17.38 -17.13
C LYS A 393 -16.15 -15.96 -16.83
N TYR A 394 -16.31 -15.61 -15.56
CA TYR A 394 -16.86 -14.31 -15.20
C TYR A 394 -15.95 -13.15 -15.56
N PHE A 395 -14.63 -13.34 -15.56
CA PHE A 395 -13.72 -12.32 -16.06
C PHE A 395 -13.97 -12.00 -17.53
N MET A 396 -14.17 -13.02 -18.37
CA MET A 396 -14.46 -12.80 -19.79
C MET A 396 -15.80 -12.09 -19.99
N ASP A 397 -16.84 -12.49 -19.25
CA ASP A 397 -18.15 -11.82 -19.28
C ASP A 397 -18.03 -10.34 -18.89
N SER A 398 -17.31 -10.04 -17.80
CA SER A 398 -17.04 -8.68 -17.34
C SER A 398 -16.24 -7.86 -18.34
N VAL A 399 -15.20 -8.43 -18.95
CA VAL A 399 -14.36 -7.71 -19.94
C VAL A 399 -15.16 -7.30 -21.17
N TYR A 400 -16.00 -8.20 -21.67
CA TYR A 400 -16.72 -7.96 -22.90
C TYR A 400 -18.08 -7.29 -22.70
N MET A 401 -18.50 -7.02 -21.46
CA MET A 401 -19.81 -6.45 -21.16
C MET A 401 -20.14 -5.24 -22.03
N ASP A 402 -19.29 -4.22 -22.04
CA ASP A 402 -19.48 -3.02 -22.87
C ASP A 402 -18.93 -3.18 -24.29
N LEU A 403 -17.81 -3.90 -24.46
CA LEU A 403 -17.18 -4.08 -25.78
C LEU A 403 -18.04 -4.89 -26.75
N LYS A 404 -18.91 -5.76 -26.24
CA LYS A 404 -19.84 -6.61 -27.01
C LYS A 404 -21.30 -6.36 -26.66
N ASP A 405 -21.61 -5.35 -25.84
CA ASP A 405 -22.96 -4.98 -25.40
C ASP A 405 -23.75 -6.19 -24.87
N LEU A 406 -23.15 -6.96 -23.96
CA LEU A 406 -23.72 -8.21 -23.44
C LEU A 406 -25.02 -8.01 -22.66
N ASN A 407 -25.21 -6.81 -22.09
CA ASN A 407 -26.42 -6.41 -21.37
C ASN A 407 -27.43 -5.66 -22.27
N HIS A 408 -27.13 -5.45 -23.55
CA HIS A 408 -27.97 -4.75 -24.52
C HIS A 408 -28.39 -3.33 -24.09
N ASN A 409 -27.53 -2.65 -23.34
CA ASN A 409 -27.78 -1.33 -22.76
C ASN A 409 -26.52 -0.46 -22.65
N THR A 410 -25.44 -0.81 -23.38
CA THR A 410 -24.24 0.03 -23.47
C THR A 410 -24.54 1.38 -24.13
N SER A 411 -25.61 1.48 -24.94
CA SER A 411 -26.11 2.75 -25.48
C SER A 411 -26.51 3.76 -24.41
N ASP A 412 -26.88 3.29 -23.22
CA ASP A 412 -27.27 4.14 -22.09
C ASP A 412 -26.04 4.68 -21.36
N GLY A 413 -24.84 4.20 -21.71
CA GLY A 413 -23.55 4.54 -21.12
C GLY A 413 -22.82 3.32 -20.58
N LEU A 414 -21.49 3.45 -20.50
CA LEU A 414 -20.54 2.43 -20.08
C LEU A 414 -20.69 2.09 -18.59
N HIS A 415 -20.45 0.84 -18.20
CA HIS A 415 -20.69 0.38 -16.82
C HIS A 415 -19.46 0.59 -15.93
N MET A 416 -19.35 1.76 -15.29
CA MET A 416 -18.15 2.13 -14.52
C MET A 416 -17.83 1.12 -13.41
N ALA A 417 -18.83 0.69 -12.64
CA ALA A 417 -18.63 -0.30 -11.58
C ALA A 417 -18.12 -1.66 -12.11
N ASN A 418 -18.57 -2.10 -13.29
CA ASN A 418 -18.03 -3.30 -13.92
C ASN A 418 -16.58 -3.09 -14.36
N MET A 419 -16.25 -1.94 -14.97
CA MET A 419 -14.87 -1.64 -15.36
C MET A 419 -13.93 -1.62 -14.15
N GLY A 420 -14.32 -0.91 -13.09
CA GLY A 420 -13.57 -0.88 -11.83
C GLY A 420 -13.44 -2.27 -11.21
N GLY A 421 -14.55 -3.00 -11.08
CA GLY A 421 -14.57 -4.37 -10.57
C GLY A 421 -13.70 -5.33 -11.37
N THR A 422 -13.65 -5.20 -12.70
CA THR A 422 -12.80 -6.02 -13.58
C THR A 422 -11.32 -5.75 -13.33
N LEU A 423 -10.93 -4.47 -13.24
CA LEU A 423 -9.55 -4.07 -12.95
C LEU A 423 -9.14 -4.49 -11.52
N ILE A 424 -10.03 -4.33 -10.54
CA ILE A 424 -9.82 -4.83 -9.16
C ILE A 424 -9.67 -6.35 -9.16
N SER A 425 -10.40 -7.07 -10.01
CA SER A 425 -10.29 -8.53 -10.10
C SER A 425 -8.90 -8.97 -10.59
N VAL A 426 -8.21 -8.17 -11.40
CA VAL A 426 -6.80 -8.44 -11.75
C VAL A 426 -5.87 -8.21 -10.56
N LEU A 427 -6.01 -7.09 -9.84
CA LEU A 427 -5.13 -6.78 -8.70
C LEU A 427 -5.40 -7.67 -7.48
N SER A 428 -6.65 -7.74 -7.04
CA SER A 428 -7.05 -8.32 -5.75
C SER A 428 -7.60 -9.74 -5.88
N GLY A 429 -8.10 -10.11 -7.06
CA GLY A 429 -8.49 -11.48 -7.39
C GLY A 429 -7.27 -12.29 -7.82
N PHE A 430 -6.85 -12.12 -9.07
CA PHE A 430 -5.74 -12.88 -9.64
C PHE A 430 -4.39 -12.55 -8.99
N GLY A 431 -4.12 -11.27 -8.77
CA GLY A 431 -2.92 -10.78 -8.08
C GLY A 431 -2.96 -10.99 -6.57
N GLY A 432 -4.13 -11.28 -5.99
CA GLY A 432 -4.29 -11.57 -4.56
C GLY A 432 -3.87 -10.43 -3.63
N VAL A 433 -3.86 -9.19 -4.10
CA VAL A 433 -3.56 -8.00 -3.29
C VAL A 433 -4.69 -7.74 -2.29
N ARG A 434 -4.37 -7.71 -1.01
CA ARG A 434 -5.31 -7.43 0.07
C ARG A 434 -4.68 -6.51 1.11
N ILE A 435 -5.39 -5.44 1.46
CA ILE A 435 -5.04 -4.61 2.60
C ILE A 435 -5.77 -5.14 3.82
N LYS A 436 -5.00 -5.41 4.86
CA LYS A 436 -5.50 -5.82 6.17
C LYS A 436 -4.92 -4.91 7.25
N GLU A 437 -5.40 -5.07 8.47
CA GLU A 437 -4.93 -4.34 9.66
C GLU A 437 -3.42 -4.45 9.87
N ASP A 438 -2.86 -5.63 9.65
CA ASP A 438 -1.46 -5.99 9.88
C ASP A 438 -0.54 -5.70 8.68
N GLY A 439 -1.08 -5.24 7.55
CA GLY A 439 -0.33 -4.75 6.40
C GLY A 439 -0.88 -5.16 5.03
N LEU A 440 0.03 -5.15 4.05
CA LEU A 440 -0.22 -5.52 2.67
C LEU A 440 0.03 -7.02 2.47
N HIS A 441 -1.01 -7.76 2.13
CA HIS A 441 -0.96 -9.18 1.81
C HIS A 441 -1.01 -9.38 0.30
N ILE A 442 -0.20 -10.30 -0.21
CA ILE A 442 -0.19 -10.70 -1.62
C ILE A 442 -0.20 -12.23 -1.67
N ALA A 443 -1.30 -12.79 -2.18
CA ALA A 443 -1.48 -14.23 -2.33
C ALA A 443 -2.08 -14.56 -3.71
N PRO A 444 -1.26 -14.53 -4.78
CA PRO A 444 -1.77 -14.63 -6.14
C PRO A 444 -2.36 -16.00 -6.48
N TYR A 445 -3.38 -15.99 -7.33
CA TYR A 445 -3.94 -17.16 -7.98
C TYR A 445 -4.33 -16.80 -9.41
N VAL A 446 -3.54 -17.25 -10.39
CA VAL A 446 -3.79 -16.95 -11.81
C VAL A 446 -4.15 -18.25 -12.54
N PRO A 447 -5.37 -18.40 -13.08
CA PRO A 447 -5.73 -19.55 -13.90
C PRO A 447 -4.81 -19.66 -15.13
N LYS A 448 -4.47 -20.88 -15.54
CA LYS A 448 -3.57 -21.11 -16.69
C LYS A 448 -4.01 -20.41 -17.97
N GLN A 449 -5.32 -20.27 -18.18
CA GLN A 449 -5.93 -19.63 -19.34
C GLN A 449 -5.69 -18.11 -19.39
N PHE A 450 -5.35 -17.49 -18.26
CA PHE A 450 -5.17 -16.04 -18.14
C PHE A 450 -3.78 -15.58 -18.60
N GLY A 451 -2.77 -16.45 -18.51
CA GLY A 451 -1.37 -16.12 -18.82
C GLY A 451 -0.72 -15.27 -17.74
N ARG A 452 0.38 -14.61 -18.10
CA ARG A 452 1.17 -13.76 -17.20
C ARG A 452 0.54 -12.39 -17.04
N ILE A 453 0.54 -11.90 -15.80
CA ILE A 453 0.00 -10.58 -15.47
C ILE A 453 1.09 -9.72 -14.85
N ARG A 454 1.08 -8.44 -15.22
CA ARG A 454 1.91 -7.41 -14.58
C ARG A 454 1.03 -6.25 -14.18
N PHE A 455 1.21 -5.73 -12.97
CA PHE A 455 0.50 -4.53 -12.56
C PHE A 455 1.30 -3.70 -11.56
N LYS A 456 0.91 -2.44 -11.42
CA LYS A 456 1.48 -1.49 -10.47
C LYS A 456 0.42 -0.96 -9.52
N PHE A 457 0.84 -0.74 -8.28
CA PHE A 457 0.06 -0.04 -7.29
C PHE A 457 0.96 0.62 -6.25
N THR A 458 0.40 1.61 -5.55
CA THR A 458 1.07 2.35 -4.50
C THR A 458 0.66 1.82 -3.14
N TRP A 459 1.65 1.51 -2.30
CA TRP A 459 1.48 1.14 -0.90
C TRP A 459 2.39 2.00 -0.03
N ARG A 460 1.82 2.77 0.90
CA ARG A 460 2.58 3.67 1.80
C ARG A 460 3.64 4.49 1.05
N LYS A 461 3.20 5.18 -0.02
CA LYS A 461 4.05 6.00 -0.92
C LYS A 461 5.12 5.23 -1.71
N THR A 462 5.08 3.89 -1.69
CA THR A 462 5.96 3.02 -2.47
C THR A 462 5.20 2.50 -3.67
N VAL A 463 5.71 2.75 -4.89
CA VAL A 463 5.15 2.16 -6.10
C VAL A 463 5.79 0.79 -6.28
N LEU A 464 4.97 -0.25 -6.21
CA LEU A 464 5.35 -1.64 -6.42
C LEU A 464 4.90 -2.09 -7.81
N GLU A 465 5.76 -2.82 -8.51
CA GLU A 465 5.43 -3.59 -9.70
C GLU A 465 5.40 -5.07 -9.32
N ILE A 466 4.30 -5.73 -9.65
CA ILE A 466 4.12 -7.17 -9.46
C ILE A 466 4.08 -7.81 -10.84
N LEU A 467 4.91 -8.84 -11.05
CA LEU A 467 4.83 -9.74 -12.19
C LEU A 467 4.52 -11.14 -11.67
N ILE A 468 3.46 -11.75 -12.19
CA ILE A 468 3.06 -13.12 -11.85
C ILE A 468 3.15 -13.98 -13.11
N ASP A 469 3.94 -15.05 -13.00
CA ASP A 469 4.11 -16.08 -14.03
C ASP A 469 3.90 -17.46 -13.42
N GLY A 470 2.69 -18.01 -13.62
CA GLY A 470 2.27 -19.24 -12.96
C GLY A 470 2.30 -19.10 -11.43
N GLU A 471 3.21 -19.83 -10.78
CA GLU A 471 3.39 -19.77 -9.32
C GLU A 471 4.44 -18.75 -8.87
N GLU A 472 5.27 -18.27 -9.80
CA GLU A 472 6.34 -17.31 -9.54
C GLU A 472 5.75 -15.90 -9.41
N VAL A 473 6.23 -15.17 -8.40
CA VAL A 473 5.79 -13.81 -8.08
C VAL A 473 7.05 -12.97 -7.90
N ASP A 474 7.27 -12.05 -8.82
CA ASP A 474 8.35 -11.07 -8.74
C ASP A 474 7.75 -9.73 -8.27
N ILE A 475 8.31 -9.18 -7.20
CA ILE A 475 7.86 -7.94 -6.57
C ILE A 475 9.02 -6.97 -6.60
N LYS A 476 8.86 -5.87 -7.34
CA LYS A 476 9.89 -4.85 -7.49
C LYS A 476 9.41 -3.51 -6.97
N LYS A 477 10.28 -2.82 -6.24
CA LYS A 477 10.10 -1.41 -5.94
C LYS A 477 10.46 -0.58 -7.17
N VAL A 478 9.50 0.17 -7.70
CA VAL A 478 9.71 1.12 -8.79
C VAL A 478 10.18 2.48 -8.27
N SER A 479 9.56 2.97 -7.20
CA SER A 479 9.91 4.23 -6.54
C SER A 479 9.38 4.28 -5.11
N GLY A 480 9.88 5.24 -4.32
CA GLY A 480 9.49 5.42 -2.92
C GLY A 480 10.37 4.69 -1.91
N PRO A 481 9.98 4.68 -0.62
CA PRO A 481 10.72 4.01 0.44
C PRO A 481 10.64 2.47 0.30
N ALA A 482 11.37 1.74 1.14
CA ALA A 482 11.20 0.29 1.23
C ALA A 482 9.79 -0.05 1.77
N ALA A 483 9.22 -1.16 1.31
CA ALA A 483 7.85 -1.56 1.66
C ALA A 483 7.80 -2.92 2.33
N GLU A 484 7.09 -3.00 3.46
CA GLU A 484 6.75 -4.28 4.10
C GLU A 484 5.57 -4.94 3.37
N VAL A 485 5.76 -6.21 3.01
CA VAL A 485 4.78 -7.04 2.28
C VAL A 485 4.69 -8.42 2.93
N ILE A 486 3.50 -9.00 2.96
CA ILE A 486 3.24 -10.38 3.39
C ILE A 486 2.92 -11.20 2.13
N LEU A 487 3.94 -11.85 1.56
CA LEU A 487 3.81 -12.66 0.36
C LEU A 487 3.53 -14.12 0.76
N LYS A 488 2.36 -14.66 0.37
CA LYS A 488 1.94 -16.04 0.70
C LYS A 488 2.14 -16.38 2.19
N GLY A 489 1.83 -15.43 3.08
CA GLY A 489 1.95 -15.56 4.54
C GLY A 489 3.34 -15.28 5.12
N LYS A 490 4.36 -14.99 4.30
CA LYS A 490 5.71 -14.66 4.76
C LYS A 490 5.97 -13.15 4.68
N ARG A 491 6.36 -12.54 5.79
CA ARG A 491 6.72 -11.12 5.85
C ARG A 491 8.09 -10.90 5.20
N MET A 492 8.19 -9.88 4.36
CA MET A 492 9.42 -9.46 3.69
C MET A 492 9.44 -7.95 3.42
N THR A 493 10.63 -7.38 3.31
CA THR A 493 10.83 -5.98 2.94
C THR A 493 11.26 -5.89 1.47
N VAL A 494 10.52 -5.14 0.66
CA VAL A 494 10.79 -4.95 -0.77
C VAL A 494 11.54 -3.63 -0.99
N GLY A 495 12.62 -3.67 -1.77
CA GLY A 495 13.39 -2.49 -2.13
C GLY A 495 14.17 -1.87 -0.96
N GLN A 496 14.48 -2.67 0.06
CA GLN A 496 15.41 -2.30 1.13
C GLN A 496 16.82 -2.28 0.55
N LYS A 497 17.53 -1.17 0.73
CA LYS A 497 18.93 -1.05 0.35
C LYS A 497 19.82 -0.98 1.58
N ALA A 498 21.07 -1.40 1.42
CA ALA A 498 22.09 -1.32 2.44
C ALA A 498 23.36 -0.64 1.92
N VAL A 499 24.00 0.15 2.79
CA VAL A 499 25.35 0.66 2.58
C VAL A 499 26.29 -0.05 3.55
N LEU A 500 27.32 -0.69 3.01
CA LEU A 500 28.27 -1.52 3.72
C LEU A 500 29.62 -0.81 3.76
N PHE A 501 30.06 -0.42 4.95
CA PHE A 501 31.29 0.34 5.16
C PHE A 501 32.43 -0.58 5.59
N ASP A 502 33.59 -0.46 4.96
CA ASP A 502 34.83 -0.77 5.69
C ASP A 502 35.05 0.26 6.81
N LEU A 503 35.90 -0.08 7.77
CA LEU A 503 36.24 0.79 8.89
C LEU A 503 37.48 1.63 8.60
N ASP A 504 38.56 0.96 8.22
CA ASP A 504 39.91 1.50 8.12
C ASP A 504 40.03 2.28 6.80
N GLY A 505 40.38 3.56 6.86
CA GLY A 505 40.52 4.42 5.67
C GLY A 505 39.22 4.87 5.01
N VAL A 506 38.06 4.38 5.48
CA VAL A 506 36.72 4.84 5.06
C VAL A 506 36.06 5.68 6.13
N LEU A 507 35.93 5.17 7.36
CA LEU A 507 35.28 5.90 8.47
C LEU A 507 36.30 6.66 9.32
N THR A 508 37.51 6.11 9.45
CA THR A 508 38.58 6.69 10.27
C THR A 508 39.96 6.26 9.78
N GLY A 509 40.98 7.07 10.04
CA GLY A 509 42.37 6.81 9.66
C GLY A 509 43.09 5.91 10.67
N THR A 510 42.88 4.60 10.58
CA THR A 510 43.51 3.59 11.47
C THR A 510 44.56 2.71 10.78
N SER A 511 44.75 2.87 9.47
CA SER A 511 45.69 2.08 8.66
C SER A 511 47.14 2.22 9.16
N ASP A 512 47.54 3.43 9.55
CA ASP A 512 48.87 3.69 10.12
C ASP A 512 49.04 3.03 11.51
N ASN A 513 47.99 2.97 12.32
CA ASN A 513 47.99 2.28 13.61
C ASN A 513 48.14 0.75 13.44
N HIS A 514 47.54 0.18 12.41
CA HIS A 514 47.72 -1.22 12.07
C HIS A 514 49.18 -1.53 11.72
N PHE A 515 49.80 -0.71 10.88
CA PHE A 515 51.21 -0.85 10.52
C PHE A 515 52.15 -0.58 11.71
N TYR A 516 51.84 0.40 12.56
CA TYR A 516 52.54 0.65 13.82
C TYR A 516 52.59 -0.60 14.71
N GLY A 517 51.45 -1.28 14.89
CA GLY A 517 51.39 -2.52 15.66
C GLY A 517 52.28 -3.62 15.07
N TRP A 518 52.32 -3.77 13.74
CA TRP A 518 53.21 -4.73 13.07
C TRP A 518 54.69 -4.37 13.26
N LYS A 519 55.04 -3.09 13.12
CA LYS A 519 56.41 -2.58 13.30
C LYS A 519 56.91 -2.79 14.72
N ARG A 520 56.07 -2.54 15.73
CA ARG A 520 56.39 -2.79 17.15
C ARG A 520 56.53 -4.28 17.45
N MET A 521 55.62 -5.11 16.94
CA MET A 521 55.72 -6.56 17.08
C MET A 521 57.01 -7.10 16.44
N CYS A 522 57.36 -6.63 15.24
CA CYS A 522 58.62 -7.02 14.58
C CYS A 522 59.85 -6.58 15.41
N ALA A 523 59.83 -5.37 15.97
CA ALA A 523 60.91 -4.87 16.81
C ALA A 523 61.13 -5.74 18.07
N ASP A 524 60.07 -6.27 18.67
CA ASP A 524 60.16 -7.18 19.83
C ASP A 524 60.87 -8.50 19.52
N ILE A 525 60.85 -8.94 18.27
CA ILE A 525 61.56 -10.13 17.79
C ILE A 525 62.88 -9.78 17.06
N GLY A 526 63.36 -8.55 17.22
CA GLY A 526 64.64 -8.08 16.67
C GLY A 526 64.62 -7.77 15.18
N LEU A 527 63.44 -7.61 14.56
CA LEU A 527 63.27 -7.34 13.14
C LEU A 527 62.85 -5.88 12.89
N ASN A 528 63.31 -5.32 11.77
CA ASN A 528 62.88 -4.02 11.30
C ASN A 528 61.99 -4.16 10.06
N LEU A 529 60.67 -4.01 10.24
CA LEU A 529 59.72 -4.13 9.14
C LEU A 529 59.88 -2.95 8.16
N PRO A 530 60.20 -3.20 6.87
CA PRO A 530 60.35 -2.13 5.89
C PRO A 530 59.05 -1.36 5.65
N GLU A 531 59.17 -0.08 5.32
CA GLU A 531 58.02 0.80 5.14
C GLU A 531 57.15 0.40 3.92
N GLU A 532 57.73 -0.27 2.92
CA GLU A 532 57.02 -0.85 1.78
C GLU A 532 55.99 -1.92 2.16
N PHE A 533 56.04 -2.47 3.38
CA PHE A 533 55.01 -3.39 3.87
C PHE A 533 53.72 -2.67 4.27
N ARG A 534 53.73 -1.34 4.43
CA ARG A 534 52.56 -0.55 4.85
C ARG A 534 51.36 -0.83 3.95
N ASP A 535 51.55 -0.77 2.64
CA ASP A 535 50.48 -1.03 1.67
C ASP A 535 50.20 -2.53 1.49
N LYS A 536 51.24 -3.38 1.59
CA LYS A 536 51.11 -4.84 1.42
C LYS A 536 50.23 -5.48 2.50
N VAL A 537 50.27 -4.98 3.74
CA VAL A 537 49.50 -5.53 4.88
C VAL A 537 48.13 -4.87 5.05
N ARG A 538 47.80 -3.85 4.25
CA ARG A 538 46.52 -3.15 4.31
C ARG A 538 45.40 -4.02 3.73
N GLY A 539 44.24 -4.04 4.39
CA GLY A 539 43.03 -4.72 3.91
C GLY A 539 43.05 -6.26 3.93
N ILE A 540 44.13 -6.92 4.38
CA ILE A 540 44.22 -8.39 4.49
C ILE A 540 44.08 -8.88 5.94
N SER A 541 43.86 -10.19 6.11
CA SER A 541 43.69 -10.78 7.45
C SER A 541 44.97 -10.72 8.28
N ARG A 542 44.84 -10.75 9.61
CA ARG A 542 46.00 -10.73 10.53
C ARG A 542 46.95 -11.90 10.32
N ILE A 543 46.41 -13.09 10.05
CA ILE A 543 47.25 -14.28 9.86
C ILE A 543 47.97 -14.22 8.51
N ASP A 544 47.32 -13.71 7.46
CA ASP A 544 47.95 -13.54 6.15
C ASP A 544 49.04 -12.48 6.19
N ALA A 545 48.79 -11.35 6.86
CA ALA A 545 49.79 -10.31 7.09
C ALA A 545 51.00 -10.85 7.87
N LEU A 546 50.78 -11.60 8.96
CA LEU A 546 51.87 -12.22 9.72
C LEU A 546 52.65 -13.23 8.86
N ASN A 547 51.97 -14.13 8.15
CA ASN A 547 52.64 -15.11 7.29
C ASN A 547 53.46 -14.44 6.19
N MET A 548 52.97 -13.34 5.61
CA MET A 548 53.70 -12.57 4.61
C MET A 548 54.95 -11.90 5.20
N ILE A 549 54.84 -11.32 6.40
CA ILE A 549 55.99 -10.74 7.12
C ILE A 549 57.02 -11.81 7.46
N LEU A 550 56.59 -12.94 8.04
CA LEU A 550 57.49 -14.04 8.42
C LEU A 550 58.22 -14.62 7.21
N LYS A 551 57.50 -14.79 6.08
CA LYS A 551 58.09 -15.25 4.82
C LYS A 551 59.14 -14.30 4.27
N HIS A 552 58.96 -12.98 4.43
CA HIS A 552 59.94 -11.99 3.97
C HIS A 552 61.26 -12.08 4.74
N PHE A 553 61.20 -12.42 6.03
CA PHE A 553 62.38 -12.62 6.88
C PHE A 553 62.87 -14.08 6.91
N ASP A 554 62.27 -14.96 6.11
CA ASP A 554 62.56 -16.41 6.06
C ASP A 554 62.46 -17.10 7.44
N LEU A 555 61.47 -16.69 8.24
CA LEU A 555 61.23 -17.19 9.59
C LEU A 555 60.07 -18.19 9.61
N ASN A 556 60.29 -19.32 10.30
CA ASN A 556 59.26 -20.31 10.58
C ASN A 556 58.97 -20.36 12.07
N TYR A 557 57.73 -20.00 12.42
CA TYR A 557 57.17 -20.11 13.76
C TYR A 557 56.06 -21.17 13.76
N SER A 558 55.90 -21.87 14.88
CA SER A 558 54.75 -22.74 15.13
C SER A 558 53.45 -21.95 15.22
N ASP A 559 52.30 -22.63 15.11
CA ASP A 559 51.00 -21.97 15.18
C ASP A 559 50.73 -21.31 16.54
N GLU A 560 51.22 -21.90 17.64
CA GLU A 560 51.14 -21.32 18.98
C GLU A 560 51.95 -20.02 19.10
N GLU A 561 53.15 -19.99 18.52
CA GLU A 561 53.98 -18.78 18.53
C GLU A 561 53.40 -17.67 17.65
N LYS A 562 52.83 -18.03 16.49
CA LYS A 562 52.11 -17.07 15.63
C LYS A 562 50.93 -16.43 16.36
N LEU A 563 50.18 -17.20 17.16
CA LEU A 563 49.11 -16.68 18.01
C LEU A 563 49.63 -15.63 19.00
N LEU A 564 50.73 -15.91 19.69
CA LEU A 564 51.34 -14.98 20.63
C LEU A 564 51.81 -13.67 19.95
N LEU A 565 52.40 -13.76 18.76
CA LEU A 565 52.81 -12.58 17.99
C LEU A 565 51.61 -11.75 17.52
N MET A 566 50.54 -12.39 17.07
CA MET A 566 49.30 -11.70 16.70
C MET A 566 48.65 -11.00 17.89
N ASP A 567 48.68 -11.60 19.08
CA ASP A 567 48.16 -11.01 20.30
C ASP A 567 49.00 -9.80 20.76
N LYS A 568 50.34 -9.91 20.71
CA LYS A 568 51.24 -8.77 20.95
C LYS A 568 50.95 -7.60 19.99
N LYS A 569 50.85 -7.88 18.69
CA LYS A 569 50.47 -6.86 17.70
C LYS A 569 49.13 -6.22 18.03
N ASN A 570 48.15 -7.01 18.45
CA ASN A 570 46.82 -6.52 18.79
C ASN A 570 46.83 -5.62 20.02
N ASN A 571 47.67 -5.90 21.02
CA ASN A 571 47.84 -5.05 22.19
C ASN A 571 48.45 -3.69 21.81
N TYR A 572 49.52 -3.67 21.02
CA TYR A 572 50.11 -2.41 20.53
C TYR A 572 49.14 -1.60 19.68
N TYR A 573 48.33 -2.28 18.87
CA TYR A 573 47.25 -1.62 18.14
C TYR A 573 46.23 -0.99 19.10
N LYS A 574 45.71 -1.75 20.08
CA LYS A 574 44.76 -1.25 21.09
C LYS A 574 45.29 -0.05 21.85
N GLU A 575 46.56 -0.07 22.25
CA GLU A 575 47.23 1.07 22.88
C GLU A 575 47.22 2.30 21.97
N SER A 576 47.56 2.12 20.69
CA SER A 576 47.61 3.22 19.72
C SER A 576 46.23 3.85 19.41
N ILE A 577 45.13 3.10 19.61
CA ILE A 577 43.76 3.58 19.36
C ILE A 577 43.01 3.97 20.65
N ALA A 578 43.64 3.84 21.82
CA ALA A 578 42.98 4.07 23.11
C ALA A 578 42.50 5.53 23.29
N ALA A 579 43.16 6.49 22.63
CA ALA A 579 42.83 7.91 22.66
C ALA A 579 41.84 8.34 21.56
N PHE A 580 41.31 7.42 20.74
CA PHE A 580 40.39 7.78 19.66
C PHE A 580 39.08 8.32 20.22
N THR A 581 38.63 9.44 19.65
CA THR A 581 37.35 10.09 19.94
C THR A 581 36.62 10.37 18.63
N LYS A 582 35.47 11.05 18.71
CA LYS A 582 34.75 11.57 17.54
C LYS A 582 35.61 12.42 16.59
N ASP A 583 36.69 13.05 17.08
CA ASP A 583 37.55 13.92 16.27
C ASP A 583 38.42 13.13 15.28
N ASN A 584 38.47 11.80 15.42
CA ASN A 584 39.18 10.89 14.52
C ASN A 584 38.31 10.36 13.38
N ILE A 585 37.03 10.74 13.33
CA ILE A 585 36.13 10.39 12.23
C ILE A 585 36.46 11.28 11.03
N TYR A 586 36.48 10.70 9.82
CA TYR A 586 36.68 11.52 8.62
C TYR A 586 35.52 12.51 8.40
N PRO A 587 35.80 13.72 7.86
CA PRO A 587 34.75 14.69 7.53
C PRO A 587 33.66 14.09 6.62
N GLY A 588 32.39 14.40 6.89
CA GLY A 588 31.24 13.95 6.10
C GLY A 588 30.66 12.59 6.50
N VAL A 589 31.34 11.80 7.32
CA VAL A 589 30.86 10.46 7.72
C VAL A 589 29.56 10.54 8.53
N ILE A 590 29.48 11.41 9.53
CA ILE A 590 28.30 11.50 10.41
C ILE A 590 27.08 11.96 9.59
N GLU A 591 27.27 12.98 8.76
CA GLU A 591 26.24 13.51 7.87
C GLU A 591 25.73 12.45 6.88
N LEU A 592 26.64 11.62 6.35
CA LEU A 592 26.29 10.51 5.48
C LEU A 592 25.51 9.43 6.23
N LEU A 593 25.97 8.98 7.41
CA LEU A 593 25.28 7.96 8.21
C LEU A 593 23.86 8.42 8.59
N GLU A 594 23.70 9.68 8.97
CA GLU A 594 22.39 10.30 9.24
C GLU A 594 21.51 10.39 7.99
N GLY A 595 22.10 10.79 6.86
CA GLY A 595 21.41 10.82 5.56
C GLY A 595 20.90 9.44 5.14
N ILE A 596 21.72 8.40 5.29
CA ILE A 596 21.33 7.02 4.97
C ILE A 596 20.16 6.57 5.85
N LYS A 597 20.21 6.81 7.17
CA LYS A 597 19.12 6.48 8.09
C LYS A 597 17.84 7.24 7.77
N LYS A 598 17.94 8.53 7.44
CA LYS A 598 16.80 9.37 7.07
C LYS A 598 16.09 8.86 5.81
N LEU A 599 16.84 8.26 4.88
CA LEU A 599 16.32 7.62 3.67
C LEU A 599 15.86 6.16 3.90
N GLY A 600 15.96 5.64 5.13
CA GLY A 600 15.57 4.27 5.47
C GLY A 600 16.56 3.20 4.99
N GLY A 601 17.78 3.56 4.61
CA GLY A 601 18.83 2.63 4.27
C GLY A 601 19.37 1.89 5.50
N LYS A 602 19.74 0.61 5.32
CA LYS A 602 20.46 -0.17 6.33
C LYS A 602 21.96 0.12 6.27
N ILE A 603 22.63 0.06 7.41
CA ILE A 603 24.05 0.33 7.52
C ILE A 603 24.75 -0.89 8.10
N GLY A 604 25.69 -1.45 7.34
CA GLY A 604 26.53 -2.56 7.78
C GLY A 604 27.99 -2.14 7.92
N LEU A 605 28.68 -2.65 8.93
CA LEU A 605 30.14 -2.57 9.03
C LEU A 605 30.76 -3.90 8.58
N VAL A 606 31.72 -3.84 7.67
CA VAL A 606 32.48 -4.98 7.18
C VAL A 606 33.94 -4.78 7.57
N SER A 607 34.33 -5.29 8.74
CA SER A 607 35.72 -5.20 9.22
C SER A 607 36.29 -6.57 9.58
N VAL A 608 37.57 -6.77 9.24
CA VAL A 608 38.36 -7.94 9.67
C VAL A 608 39.05 -7.72 11.04
N SER A 609 38.83 -6.57 11.67
CA SER A 609 39.37 -6.22 12.99
C SER A 609 38.48 -6.73 14.12
N LYS A 610 39.09 -7.40 15.12
CA LYS A 610 38.37 -7.80 16.36
C LYS A 610 38.00 -6.58 17.23
N ASN A 611 38.58 -5.41 16.97
CA ASN A 611 38.44 -4.22 17.81
C ASN A 611 37.41 -3.21 17.26
N ALA A 612 36.82 -3.49 16.10
CA ALA A 612 35.89 -2.59 15.43
C ALA A 612 34.73 -2.10 16.33
N PRO A 613 34.01 -2.98 17.08
CA PRO A 613 32.93 -2.52 17.96
C PRO A 613 33.39 -1.55 19.07
N GLN A 614 34.58 -1.79 19.64
CA GLN A 614 35.14 -0.91 20.67
C GLN A 614 35.46 0.46 20.09
N LEU A 615 36.03 0.50 18.87
CA LEU A 615 36.37 1.75 18.21
C LEU A 615 35.12 2.57 17.85
N LEU A 616 34.08 1.93 17.31
CA LEU A 616 32.80 2.60 17.02
C LEU A 616 32.16 3.20 18.27
N ARG A 617 32.30 2.57 19.44
CA ARG A 617 31.85 3.13 20.73
C ARG A 617 32.64 4.34 21.16
N SER A 618 33.97 4.28 21.07
CA SER A 618 34.82 5.43 21.42
C SER A 618 34.56 6.65 20.53
N MET A 619 34.13 6.41 19.28
CA MET A 619 33.76 7.45 18.32
C MET A 619 32.26 7.84 18.37
N ASP A 620 31.44 7.21 19.22
CA ASP A 620 29.98 7.44 19.34
C ASP A 620 29.18 7.25 18.02
N ILE A 621 29.57 6.27 17.19
CA ILE A 621 28.88 5.95 15.93
C ILE A 621 28.32 4.52 15.85
N GLU A 622 28.53 3.67 16.87
CA GLU A 622 27.98 2.30 16.89
C GLU A 622 26.45 2.29 16.70
N LYS A 623 25.74 3.30 17.23
CA LYS A 623 24.28 3.47 17.13
C LYS A 623 23.72 3.54 15.70
N TYR A 624 24.55 3.86 14.71
CA TYR A 624 24.12 3.93 13.32
C TYR A 624 24.15 2.57 12.62
N PHE A 625 24.90 1.58 13.11
CA PHE A 625 25.08 0.30 12.42
C PHE A 625 23.97 -0.70 12.78
N ASP A 626 23.27 -1.20 11.76
CA ASP A 626 22.27 -2.28 11.92
C ASP A 626 22.93 -3.67 11.96
N ALA A 627 24.13 -3.80 11.38
CA ALA A 627 24.93 -5.02 11.43
C ALA A 627 26.42 -4.69 11.52
N ILE A 628 27.16 -5.49 12.30
CA ILE A 628 28.62 -5.44 12.38
C ILE A 628 29.14 -6.85 12.16
N VAL A 629 29.82 -7.09 11.05
CA VAL A 629 30.38 -8.42 10.72
C VAL A 629 31.59 -8.69 11.59
N ALA A 630 31.54 -9.76 12.38
CA ALA A 630 32.66 -10.20 13.18
C ALA A 630 33.60 -11.12 12.38
N PRO A 631 34.93 -11.02 12.54
CA PRO A 631 35.89 -11.89 11.84
C PRO A 631 35.69 -13.38 12.12
N SER A 632 35.14 -13.73 13.29
CA SER A 632 34.83 -15.11 13.69
C SER A 632 33.68 -15.74 12.90
N MET A 633 32.89 -14.94 12.18
CA MET A 633 31.77 -15.40 11.37
C MET A 633 32.17 -15.76 9.92
N LEU A 634 33.44 -15.59 9.57
CA LEU A 634 33.92 -15.65 8.19
C LEU A 634 34.82 -16.85 7.96
N SER A 635 34.53 -17.60 6.90
CA SER A 635 35.40 -18.65 6.37
C SER A 635 36.65 -18.09 5.68
N ARG A 636 36.50 -16.98 4.94
CA ARG A 636 37.59 -16.32 4.21
C ARG A 636 37.49 -14.81 4.34
N GLY A 637 38.64 -14.13 4.43
CA GLY A 637 38.73 -12.67 4.42
C GLY A 637 38.70 -12.08 3.01
N LYS A 638 38.78 -10.75 2.89
CA LYS A 638 39.00 -10.06 1.60
C LYS A 638 40.26 -10.63 0.92
N PRO A 639 40.28 -10.91 -0.40
CA PRO A 639 39.33 -10.47 -1.44
C PRO A 639 38.16 -11.43 -1.72
N TYR A 640 37.91 -12.44 -0.88
CA TYR A 640 36.73 -13.30 -1.04
C TYR A 640 35.45 -12.55 -0.66
N PRO A 641 34.28 -12.87 -1.25
CA PRO A 641 33.03 -12.12 -1.03
C PRO A 641 32.38 -12.36 0.34
N ASP A 642 32.84 -13.38 1.07
CA ASP A 642 32.28 -13.84 2.36
C ASP A 642 31.96 -12.69 3.34
N PRO A 643 32.84 -11.67 3.57
CA PRO A 643 32.56 -10.58 4.52
C PRO A 643 31.34 -9.72 4.15
N PHE A 644 31.20 -9.38 2.87
CA PHE A 644 30.10 -8.55 2.39
C PHE A 644 28.80 -9.35 2.30
N LEU A 645 28.86 -10.60 1.83
CA LEU A 645 27.70 -11.51 1.83
C LEU A 645 27.17 -11.76 3.25
N ALA A 646 28.05 -11.87 4.24
CA ALA A 646 27.66 -11.98 5.64
C ALA A 646 26.92 -10.72 6.12
N ALA A 647 27.39 -9.52 5.76
CA ALA A 647 26.72 -8.27 6.11
C ALA A 647 25.33 -8.16 5.47
N ALA A 648 25.22 -8.42 4.17
CA ALA A 648 23.95 -8.40 3.45
C ALA A 648 22.93 -9.36 4.07
N LYS A 649 23.38 -10.58 4.43
CA LYS A 649 22.56 -11.58 5.13
C LYS A 649 22.11 -11.10 6.51
N MET A 650 23.00 -10.50 7.32
CA MET A 650 22.64 -9.95 8.63
C MET A 650 21.61 -8.81 8.52
N LEU A 651 21.66 -8.04 7.44
CA LEU A 651 20.73 -6.96 7.15
C LEU A 651 19.43 -7.43 6.48
N SER A 652 19.34 -8.70 6.06
CA SER A 652 18.27 -9.23 5.24
C SER A 652 18.06 -8.43 3.94
N VAL A 653 19.16 -8.08 3.27
CA VAL A 653 19.18 -7.34 2.00
C VAL A 653 19.86 -8.19 0.93
N GLU A 654 19.32 -8.21 -0.27
CA GLU A 654 19.94 -8.90 -1.40
C GLU A 654 21.25 -8.21 -1.80
N PRO A 655 22.31 -8.94 -2.19
CA PRO A 655 23.59 -8.33 -2.54
C PRO A 655 23.49 -7.28 -3.66
N SER A 656 22.59 -7.46 -4.63
CA SER A 656 22.34 -6.47 -5.69
C SER A 656 21.78 -5.13 -5.18
N ASP A 657 21.18 -5.11 -3.99
CA ASP A 657 20.68 -3.93 -3.29
C ASP A 657 21.65 -3.41 -2.22
N CYS A 658 22.90 -3.87 -2.24
CA CYS A 658 23.99 -3.39 -1.39
C CYS A 658 24.97 -2.52 -2.18
N LEU A 659 25.45 -1.47 -1.53
CA LEU A 659 26.58 -0.65 -1.96
C LEU A 659 27.70 -0.77 -0.92
N GLY A 660 28.83 -1.34 -1.33
CA GLY A 660 30.03 -1.43 -0.50
C GLY A 660 30.96 -0.23 -0.70
N ILE A 661 31.55 0.27 0.38
CA ILE A 661 32.49 1.39 0.38
C ILE A 661 33.82 0.92 0.96
N GLU A 662 34.91 1.20 0.23
CA GLU A 662 36.21 0.67 0.58
C GLU A 662 37.40 1.52 0.07
N ASP A 663 38.55 1.43 0.73
CA ASP A 663 39.79 2.15 0.46
C ASP A 663 40.91 1.30 -0.20
N ALA A 664 40.71 -0.02 -0.34
CA ALA A 664 41.72 -0.97 -0.80
C ALA A 664 41.23 -1.88 -1.93
N LYS A 665 42.16 -2.22 -2.85
CA LYS A 665 41.86 -3.07 -4.03
C LYS A 665 41.25 -4.42 -3.66
N ALA A 666 41.80 -5.10 -2.65
CA ALA A 666 41.29 -6.40 -2.20
C ALA A 666 39.84 -6.32 -1.69
N GLY A 667 39.46 -5.21 -1.06
CA GLY A 667 38.09 -5.03 -0.61
C GLY A 667 37.13 -4.64 -1.73
N ILE A 668 37.54 -3.82 -2.71
CA ILE A 668 36.76 -3.57 -3.93
C ILE A 668 36.49 -4.88 -4.68
N GLU A 669 37.50 -5.73 -4.84
CA GLU A 669 37.34 -7.05 -5.44
C GLU A 669 36.36 -7.94 -4.66
N SER A 670 36.39 -7.88 -3.34
CA SER A 670 35.45 -8.58 -2.45
C SER A 670 34.00 -8.12 -2.66
N ILE A 671 33.76 -6.81 -2.76
CA ILE A 671 32.42 -6.22 -3.03
C ILE A 671 31.89 -6.70 -4.38
N LYS A 672 32.70 -6.63 -5.43
CA LYS A 672 32.28 -7.02 -6.78
C LYS A 672 32.01 -8.51 -6.90
N ARG A 673 32.85 -9.36 -6.29
CA ARG A 673 32.62 -10.81 -6.23
C ARG A 673 31.36 -11.17 -5.44
N ALA A 674 30.90 -10.30 -4.54
CA ALA A 674 29.63 -10.47 -3.83
C ALA A 674 28.41 -10.04 -4.66
N GLY A 675 28.60 -9.48 -5.86
CA GLY A 675 27.51 -9.00 -6.73
C GLY A 675 26.93 -7.64 -6.31
N MET A 676 27.70 -6.86 -5.55
CA MET A 676 27.29 -5.57 -5.00
C MET A 676 27.88 -4.40 -5.80
N LYS A 677 27.28 -3.21 -5.67
CA LYS A 677 27.86 -1.99 -6.21
C LYS A 677 29.02 -1.51 -5.33
N SER A 678 30.10 -1.02 -5.93
CA SER A 678 31.35 -0.69 -5.23
C SER A 678 31.71 0.80 -5.36
N VAL A 679 32.05 1.42 -4.24
CA VAL A 679 32.57 2.79 -4.17
C VAL A 679 33.96 2.77 -3.54
N GLY A 680 34.96 3.26 -4.29
CA GLY A 680 36.33 3.43 -3.81
C GLY A 680 36.55 4.81 -3.20
N ILE A 681 37.19 4.88 -2.03
CA ILE A 681 37.64 6.13 -1.40
C ILE A 681 39.18 6.22 -1.48
N GLY A 682 39.70 7.24 -2.17
CA GLY A 682 41.13 7.48 -2.34
C GLY A 682 41.54 7.70 -3.79
N ASN A 683 42.68 7.13 -4.19
CA ASN A 683 43.39 7.48 -5.43
C ASN A 683 43.01 6.57 -6.62
N ASP A 684 43.57 6.89 -7.79
CA ASP A 684 43.44 6.22 -9.10
C ASP A 684 43.69 4.70 -9.14
N ASP A 685 44.22 4.10 -8.08
CA ASP A 685 44.47 2.65 -8.00
C ASP A 685 43.18 1.83 -7.74
N LEU A 686 42.04 2.49 -7.49
CA LEU A 686 40.73 1.87 -7.26
C LEU A 686 39.81 1.86 -8.50
N ARG A 687 40.34 2.05 -9.71
CA ARG A 687 39.59 2.09 -11.00
C ARG A 687 38.68 0.90 -11.29
N GLU A 688 38.86 -0.22 -10.57
CA GLU A 688 37.98 -1.38 -10.70
C GLU A 688 36.63 -1.18 -9.99
N ALA A 689 36.50 -0.18 -9.11
CA ALA A 689 35.24 0.18 -8.46
C ALA A 689 34.24 0.79 -9.45
N ASP A 690 32.95 0.74 -9.13
CA ASP A 690 31.88 1.33 -9.97
C ASP A 690 31.84 2.86 -9.88
N ALA A 691 32.39 3.44 -8.81
CA ALA A 691 32.68 4.86 -8.67
C ALA A 691 33.87 5.07 -7.73
N VAL A 692 34.67 6.11 -7.96
CA VAL A 692 35.83 6.47 -7.13
C VAL A 692 35.74 7.93 -6.74
N PHE A 693 35.97 8.23 -5.46
CA PHE A 693 35.97 9.58 -4.91
C PHE A 693 37.21 9.77 -4.04
N ASN A 694 37.72 11.00 -3.97
CA ASN A 694 38.89 11.31 -3.15
C ASN A 694 38.59 11.15 -1.65
N THR A 695 37.38 11.53 -1.24
CA THR A 695 36.94 11.46 0.15
C THR A 695 35.51 10.92 0.26
N ILE A 696 35.14 10.43 1.45
CA ILE A 696 33.77 10.00 1.75
C ILE A 696 32.77 11.17 1.70
N GLN A 697 33.23 12.38 1.99
CA GLN A 697 32.44 13.59 1.84
C GLN A 697 32.03 13.81 0.38
N ASP A 698 32.97 13.64 -0.57
CA ASP A 698 32.69 13.75 -2.01
C ASP A 698 31.75 12.64 -2.51
N ALA A 699 31.86 11.44 -1.95
CA ALA A 699 31.01 10.30 -2.27
C ALA A 699 29.57 10.42 -1.73
N SER A 700 29.33 11.31 -0.75
CA SER A 700 28.09 11.31 0.02
C SER A 700 26.85 11.55 -0.85
N GLU A 701 26.91 12.53 -1.77
CA GLU A 701 25.77 12.82 -2.66
C GLU A 701 25.46 11.65 -3.60
N TYR A 702 26.50 10.97 -4.10
CA TYR A 702 26.35 9.78 -4.94
C TYR A 702 25.65 8.64 -4.20
N ILE A 703 26.07 8.37 -2.96
CA ILE A 703 25.53 7.29 -2.14
C ILE A 703 24.06 7.55 -1.80
N LEU A 704 23.72 8.79 -1.40
CA LEU A 704 22.35 9.17 -1.08
C LEU A 704 21.43 9.09 -2.32
N LYS A 705 21.87 9.58 -3.48
CA LYS A 705 21.11 9.45 -4.73
C LYS A 705 20.93 7.98 -5.15
N TRP A 706 21.95 7.14 -4.97
CA TRP A 706 21.84 5.71 -5.25
C TRP A 706 20.80 5.05 -4.34
N LEU A 707 20.75 5.40 -3.04
CA LEU A 707 19.72 4.89 -2.12
C LEU A 707 18.31 5.26 -2.58
N GLU A 708 18.12 6.50 -3.03
CA GLU A 708 16.84 6.99 -3.59
C GLU A 708 16.47 6.35 -4.93
N GLY A 709 17.41 5.65 -5.58
CA GLY A 709 17.21 5.06 -6.91
C GLY A 709 17.32 6.07 -8.06
N LEU A 710 17.90 7.25 -7.80
CA LEU A 710 18.14 8.27 -8.81
C LEU A 710 19.38 7.91 -9.64
N LYS A 711 19.34 8.25 -10.94
CA LYS A 711 20.51 8.12 -11.81
C LYS A 711 21.54 9.19 -11.46
N TRP A 712 22.79 8.79 -11.27
CA TRP A 712 23.90 9.72 -11.19
C TRP A 712 24.15 10.31 -12.58
N GLN A 713 24.04 11.64 -12.70
CA GLN A 713 24.57 12.37 -13.85
C GLN A 713 25.92 12.92 -13.42
N GLU A 714 26.99 12.46 -14.06
CA GLU A 714 28.29 13.11 -13.92
C GLU A 714 28.12 14.56 -14.38
N SER A 715 28.29 15.52 -13.46
CA SER A 715 28.51 16.90 -13.84
C SER A 715 29.81 16.95 -14.64
N ILE A 716 29.72 17.37 -15.90
CA ILE A 716 30.84 17.58 -16.83
C ILE A 716 31.88 18.51 -16.23
#